data_AF-A0AAZ3QPY9-F1
#
_entry.id   AF-A0AAZ3QPY9-F1
#
_cell.length_a   1.000
_cell.length_b   1.000
_cell.length_c   1.000
_cell.angle_alpha   90.00
_cell.angle_beta   90.00
_cell.angle_gamma   90.00
#
_symmetry.space_group_name_H-M   'P 1'
#
loop_
_entity.id
_entity.type
_entity.pdbx_description
1 polymer ?
#
loop_
_entity_poly.entity_id
_entity_poly.type
_entity_poly.pdbx_seq_one_letter_code
_entity_poly.pdbx_strand_id
1 'polypeptide(L)'
;MKTSKSLYIMCHMPVFCWISATVLETMLKETKNVEVPKSLTQMNTHFLLIQTSVKNKKYNKATEKNPKKLSQSDKGMILKLGKLAFQQLQKGNLIFYEEDLTECGIDVTEASEYSALCTEMFKDKCGLYEDKVFSFVHLSIQEFLAAVYALESWLGKSENVFNESFKCDKLSDLHMSAVDKALQSKNGHLDLFLRFLLGLSLESNQNLLKGLLTRRGGQTPSIEETFKYLSDKIKMESSPERIINLFHCLNELGDNSVVEEIQTSLRSGTLSETKLQPHQCSALAFVLLMSEGVLDEFDLKTYNTSVEGRLRLLPVVKTCKKASLAGCDLTYLSCWTLASALRTPNCPLTELDLSYNDLGDRGVKLLFSPLHNIQTLILGPCGLTEGCCSYLASVLSAPNSQLKQLELRYNNLQDSGVTLLCAGLKDPNCKLQTLGLSQCGLTEGCCSYLASVLSAPNSRLKQLELRDNDLQDSGVTLLSDGLADPNCELQTLGLSGCEVTGEGCAALASALRSNPSHLRELDLSYNHPGDSAGGLLSAGKGDPTCKLMKLNVDHGAESRLVSGLRKYACQLTMDPNTANAHLLLSEENRKVTRVDKEQHYEDHPDRFQWHPQVLCREGLSGSRYYWEVMWDCGEPDIGVTYKGMSRMGWGSDSWIGQNTKSWSLNCAGEGYYYFYNAGGNITFFRGPVLHRVGVYLDWPAGTLSFYSVSFGKQKHLHTFYTTFTEPLYPGFWIYPHSSLST
;
A
#
# COMPACT_ATOMS: atom_id res chain seq x y z
N MET A 1 -14.66 -5.43 -29.44
CA MET A 1 -14.45 -5.57 -27.98
C MET A 1 -13.34 -4.68 -27.45
N LYS A 2 -12.11 -4.71 -28.00
CA LYS A 2 -11.02 -3.80 -27.54
C LYS A 2 -11.37 -2.29 -27.60
N THR A 3 -12.32 -1.90 -28.45
CA THR A 3 -12.85 -0.53 -28.56
C THR A 3 -13.74 -0.11 -27.38
N SER A 4 -14.26 -1.04 -26.56
CA SER A 4 -14.94 -0.74 -25.29
C SER A 4 -14.25 -1.50 -24.16
N LYS A 5 -13.42 -0.79 -23.40
CA LYS A 5 -12.52 -1.37 -22.41
C LYS A 5 -13.27 -2.01 -21.23
N SER A 6 -14.37 -1.38 -20.80
CA SER A 6 -15.26 -1.93 -19.77
C SER A 6 -15.78 -3.31 -20.16
N LEU A 7 -16.28 -3.45 -21.39
CA LEU A 7 -16.76 -4.73 -21.92
C LEU A 7 -15.65 -5.76 -22.08
N TYR A 8 -14.46 -5.33 -22.52
CA TYR A 8 -13.30 -6.21 -22.65
C TYR A 8 -12.86 -6.81 -21.32
N ILE A 9 -12.74 -5.98 -20.26
CA ILE A 9 -12.33 -6.44 -18.93
C ILE A 9 -13.33 -7.45 -18.37
N MET A 10 -14.63 -7.21 -18.55
CA MET A 10 -15.65 -8.15 -18.08
C MET A 10 -15.62 -9.49 -18.82
N CYS A 11 -15.15 -9.54 -20.07
CA CYS A 11 -15.03 -10.81 -20.81
C CYS A 11 -13.99 -11.77 -20.21
N HIS A 12 -13.15 -11.34 -19.27
CA HIS A 12 -12.33 -12.26 -18.48
C HIS A 12 -13.17 -13.14 -17.54
N MET A 13 -14.42 -12.76 -17.26
CA MET A 13 -15.38 -13.60 -16.54
C MET A 13 -16.18 -14.44 -17.55
N PRO A 14 -16.18 -15.79 -17.44
CA PRO A 14 -16.74 -16.68 -18.45
C PRO A 14 -18.18 -16.36 -18.86
N VAL A 15 -19.04 -15.98 -17.91
CA VAL A 15 -20.45 -15.62 -18.19
C VAL A 15 -20.58 -14.39 -19.07
N PHE A 16 -19.78 -13.34 -18.85
CA PHE A 16 -19.83 -12.13 -19.67
C PHE A 16 -19.19 -12.37 -21.03
N CYS A 17 -18.20 -13.28 -21.12
CA CYS A 17 -17.70 -13.77 -22.40
C CYS A 17 -18.82 -14.46 -23.19
N TRP A 18 -19.59 -15.35 -22.56
CA TRP A 18 -20.72 -16.04 -23.18
C TRP A 18 -21.85 -15.08 -23.61
N ILE A 19 -22.23 -14.13 -22.74
CA ILE A 19 -23.22 -13.08 -23.07
C ILE A 19 -22.73 -12.27 -24.28
N SER A 20 -21.49 -11.80 -24.24
CA SER A 20 -20.91 -10.99 -25.31
C SER A 20 -20.82 -11.77 -26.63
N ALA A 21 -20.41 -13.03 -26.59
CA ALA A 21 -20.35 -13.90 -27.76
C ALA A 21 -21.74 -14.09 -28.38
N THR A 22 -22.75 -14.39 -27.56
CA THR A 22 -24.14 -14.59 -28.00
C THR A 22 -24.69 -13.34 -28.69
N VAL A 23 -24.47 -12.17 -28.08
CA VAL A 23 -24.94 -10.88 -28.62
C VAL A 23 -24.23 -10.55 -29.93
N LEU A 24 -22.89 -10.58 -29.93
CA LEU A 24 -22.09 -10.20 -31.09
C LEU A 24 -22.30 -11.16 -32.27
N GLU A 25 -22.38 -12.47 -32.03
CA GLU A 25 -22.63 -13.46 -33.07
C GLU A 25 -23.96 -13.20 -33.77
N THR A 26 -25.02 -12.92 -32.99
CA THR A 26 -26.35 -12.63 -33.54
C THR A 26 -26.36 -11.32 -34.33
N MET A 27 -25.76 -10.25 -33.78
CA MET A 27 -25.70 -8.94 -34.45
C MET A 27 -24.89 -8.99 -35.75
N LEU A 28 -23.79 -9.74 -35.79
CA LEU A 28 -22.95 -9.90 -36.98
C LEU A 28 -23.64 -10.73 -38.09
N LYS A 29 -24.54 -11.65 -37.74
CA LYS A 29 -25.34 -12.41 -38.71
C LYS A 29 -26.46 -11.58 -39.33
N GLU A 30 -27.03 -10.61 -38.61
CA GLU A 30 -28.25 -9.92 -39.02
C GLU A 30 -28.05 -8.65 -39.89
N THR A 31 -26.89 -7.96 -39.90
CA THR A 31 -26.58 -6.86 -40.89
C THR A 31 -25.18 -6.24 -40.76
N LYS A 32 -24.66 -5.60 -41.84
CA LYS A 32 -23.35 -4.91 -41.90
C LYS A 32 -23.23 -3.55 -41.15
N ASN A 33 -24.33 -3.00 -40.60
CA ASN A 33 -24.38 -1.61 -40.08
C ASN A 33 -24.97 -1.48 -38.66
N VAL A 34 -24.96 -2.53 -37.83
CA VAL A 34 -25.45 -2.41 -36.44
C VAL A 34 -24.34 -1.90 -35.53
N GLU A 35 -24.59 -0.81 -34.81
CA GLU A 35 -23.65 -0.27 -33.83
C GLU A 35 -23.44 -1.29 -32.69
N VAL A 36 -22.18 -1.66 -32.45
CA VAL A 36 -21.81 -2.64 -31.42
C VAL A 36 -22.09 -2.05 -30.04
N PRO A 37 -22.63 -2.82 -29.07
CA PRO A 37 -22.83 -2.35 -27.71
C PRO A 37 -21.54 -1.80 -27.12
N LYS A 38 -21.62 -0.60 -26.51
CA LYS A 38 -20.49 0.11 -25.91
C LYS A 38 -20.49 0.04 -24.38
N SER A 39 -21.65 -0.22 -23.76
CA SER A 39 -21.81 -0.31 -22.31
C SER A 39 -22.31 -1.68 -21.85
N LEU A 40 -22.17 -1.97 -20.56
CA LEU A 40 -22.67 -3.22 -19.98
C LEU A 40 -24.19 -3.31 -20.11
N THR A 41 -24.87 -2.19 -19.90
CA THR A 41 -26.32 -2.08 -20.01
C THR A 41 -26.82 -2.38 -21.41
N GLN A 42 -26.15 -1.85 -22.44
CA GLN A 42 -26.46 -2.15 -23.83
C GLN A 42 -26.28 -3.64 -24.12
N MET A 43 -25.18 -4.24 -23.66
CA MET A 43 -24.91 -5.66 -23.87
C MET A 43 -26.03 -6.54 -23.29
N ASN A 44 -26.46 -6.28 -22.05
CA ASN A 44 -27.53 -7.05 -21.41
C ASN A 44 -28.91 -6.75 -22.01
N THR A 45 -29.15 -5.52 -22.46
CA THR A 45 -30.37 -5.15 -23.20
C THR A 45 -30.49 -5.98 -24.48
N HIS A 46 -29.43 -6.03 -25.29
CA HIS A 46 -29.42 -6.86 -26.48
C HIS A 46 -29.54 -8.35 -26.16
N PHE A 47 -28.86 -8.82 -25.12
CA PHE A 47 -28.96 -10.21 -24.68
C PHE A 47 -30.40 -10.59 -24.32
N LEU A 48 -31.11 -9.78 -23.52
CA LEU A 48 -32.51 -10.00 -23.18
C LEU A 48 -33.38 -10.12 -24.45
N LEU A 49 -33.27 -9.16 -25.37
CA LEU A 49 -34.05 -9.15 -26.62
C LEU A 49 -33.77 -10.37 -27.50
N ILE A 50 -32.51 -10.79 -27.61
CA ILE A 50 -32.11 -11.98 -28.36
C ILE A 50 -32.70 -13.24 -27.71
N GLN A 51 -32.60 -13.39 -26.39
CA GLN A 51 -33.15 -14.56 -25.70
C GLN A 51 -34.67 -14.64 -25.83
N THR A 52 -35.38 -13.50 -25.75
CA THR A 52 -36.82 -13.48 -26.00
C THR A 52 -37.15 -13.88 -27.44
N SER A 53 -36.37 -13.42 -28.43
CA SER A 53 -36.54 -13.82 -29.83
C SER A 53 -36.31 -15.32 -30.04
N VAL A 54 -35.26 -15.89 -29.43
CA VAL A 54 -34.95 -17.32 -29.48
C VAL A 54 -36.06 -18.15 -28.85
N LYS A 55 -36.58 -17.74 -27.69
CA LYS A 55 -37.74 -18.35 -27.03
C LYS A 55 -38.97 -18.34 -27.95
N ASN A 56 -39.26 -17.20 -28.57
CA ASN A 56 -40.42 -17.06 -29.48
C ASN A 56 -40.30 -17.97 -30.71
N LYS A 57 -39.10 -18.14 -31.27
CA LYS A 57 -38.86 -19.11 -32.37
C LYS A 57 -39.09 -20.55 -31.91
N LYS A 58 -38.71 -20.91 -30.68
CA LYS A 58 -38.79 -22.28 -30.15
C LYS A 58 -40.22 -22.70 -29.79
N TYR A 59 -40.99 -21.82 -29.14
CA TYR A 59 -42.29 -22.20 -28.57
C TYR A 59 -43.50 -21.59 -29.31
N ASN A 60 -43.35 -20.42 -29.95
CA ASN A 60 -44.50 -19.67 -30.46
C ASN A 60 -44.75 -19.80 -31.98
N LYS A 61 -43.91 -20.54 -32.74
CA LYS A 61 -44.05 -20.82 -34.20
C LYS A 61 -44.54 -19.64 -35.07
N ALA A 62 -44.25 -18.40 -34.70
CA ALA A 62 -44.76 -17.22 -35.40
C ALA A 62 -43.79 -16.77 -36.50
N THR A 63 -44.30 -16.69 -37.73
CA THR A 63 -43.73 -15.96 -38.89
C THR A 63 -43.70 -14.46 -38.61
N GLU A 64 -42.76 -13.97 -37.80
CA GLU A 64 -42.54 -12.53 -37.68
C GLU A 64 -41.31 -12.08 -38.46
N LYS A 65 -41.57 -11.29 -39.52
CA LYS A 65 -40.56 -10.63 -40.36
C LYS A 65 -39.77 -9.52 -39.63
N ASN A 66 -39.88 -9.38 -38.30
CA ASN A 66 -39.20 -8.34 -37.55
C ASN A 66 -38.82 -8.79 -36.12
N PRO A 67 -37.56 -9.18 -35.85
CA PRO A 67 -37.12 -9.70 -34.54
C PRO A 67 -37.13 -8.67 -33.39
N LYS A 68 -37.57 -7.42 -33.62
CA LYS A 68 -37.46 -6.29 -32.68
C LYS A 68 -38.75 -5.91 -31.94
N LYS A 69 -39.87 -6.61 -32.13
CA LYS A 69 -41.14 -6.24 -31.50
C LYS A 69 -41.55 -7.29 -30.46
N LEU A 70 -41.48 -6.91 -29.18
CA LEU A 70 -41.93 -7.74 -28.05
C LEU A 70 -43.46 -7.88 -28.09
N SER A 71 -43.97 -9.10 -27.83
CA SER A 71 -45.41 -9.32 -27.65
C SER A 71 -45.87 -8.79 -26.28
N GLN A 72 -47.18 -8.56 -26.12
CA GLN A 72 -47.73 -8.11 -24.84
C GLN A 72 -47.56 -9.17 -23.73
N SER A 73 -47.58 -10.45 -24.10
CA SER A 73 -47.31 -11.58 -23.20
C SER A 73 -45.84 -11.57 -22.76
N ASP A 74 -44.90 -11.38 -23.70
CA ASP A 74 -43.47 -11.26 -23.37
C ASP A 74 -43.20 -10.09 -22.42
N LYS A 75 -43.78 -8.92 -22.69
CA LYS A 75 -43.67 -7.76 -21.80
C LYS A 75 -44.17 -8.10 -20.39
N GLY A 76 -45.34 -8.70 -20.26
CA GLY A 76 -45.90 -9.09 -18.97
C GLY A 76 -45.00 -10.05 -18.20
N MET A 77 -44.47 -11.07 -18.88
CA MET A 77 -43.63 -12.09 -18.25
C MET A 77 -42.25 -11.54 -17.84
N ILE A 78 -41.60 -10.75 -18.69
CA ILE A 78 -40.30 -10.13 -18.36
C ILE A 78 -40.43 -9.20 -17.14
N LEU A 79 -41.52 -8.45 -17.02
CA LEU A 79 -41.75 -7.59 -15.85
C LEU A 79 -42.02 -8.38 -14.57
N LYS A 80 -42.74 -9.50 -14.64
CA LYS A 80 -42.90 -10.41 -13.50
C LYS A 80 -41.56 -11.00 -13.06
N LEU A 81 -40.75 -11.47 -14.02
CA LEU A 81 -39.39 -11.95 -13.75
C LEU A 81 -38.51 -10.85 -13.15
N GLY A 82 -38.64 -9.60 -13.62
CA GLY A 82 -37.94 -8.46 -13.04
C GLY A 82 -38.37 -8.14 -11.60
N LYS A 83 -39.67 -8.26 -11.29
CA LYS A 83 -40.17 -8.12 -9.92
C LYS A 83 -39.58 -9.19 -9.01
N LEU A 84 -39.63 -10.45 -9.44
CA LEU A 84 -39.02 -11.57 -8.72
C LEU A 84 -37.53 -11.34 -8.49
N ALA A 85 -36.81 -10.93 -9.56
CA ALA A 85 -35.39 -10.64 -9.50
C ALA A 85 -35.06 -9.56 -8.46
N PHE A 86 -35.82 -8.47 -8.43
CA PHE A 86 -35.64 -7.39 -7.47
C PHE A 86 -35.91 -7.84 -6.03
N GLN A 87 -37.00 -8.58 -5.79
CA GLN A 87 -37.34 -9.08 -4.45
C GLN A 87 -36.27 -10.04 -3.92
N GLN A 88 -35.82 -11.00 -4.73
CA GLN A 88 -34.77 -11.94 -4.31
C GLN A 88 -33.42 -11.25 -4.15
N LEU A 89 -33.13 -10.22 -4.97
CA LEU A 89 -31.91 -9.40 -4.82
C LEU A 89 -31.90 -8.65 -3.48
N GLN A 90 -33.03 -8.06 -3.08
CA GLN A 90 -33.17 -7.40 -1.76
C GLN A 90 -33.01 -8.38 -0.59
N LYS A 91 -33.49 -9.62 -0.75
CA LYS A 91 -33.33 -10.69 0.25
C LYS A 91 -31.89 -11.25 0.29
N GLY A 92 -31.07 -10.99 -0.73
CA GLY A 92 -29.73 -11.58 -0.87
C GLY A 92 -29.74 -13.03 -1.34
N ASN A 93 -30.82 -13.46 -1.98
CA ASN A 93 -31.04 -14.84 -2.42
C ASN A 93 -30.59 -15.05 -3.87
N LEU A 94 -29.80 -16.10 -4.10
CA LEU A 94 -29.37 -16.57 -5.43
C LEU A 94 -30.26 -17.69 -5.99
N ILE A 95 -30.93 -18.41 -5.09
CA ILE A 95 -31.88 -19.48 -5.41
C ILE A 95 -33.22 -19.15 -4.77
N PHE A 96 -34.30 -19.62 -5.38
CA PHE A 96 -35.67 -19.39 -4.95
C PHE A 96 -36.56 -20.57 -5.34
N TYR A 97 -37.76 -20.63 -4.77
CA TYR A 97 -38.66 -21.78 -4.87
C TYR A 97 -39.93 -21.46 -5.66
N GLU A 98 -40.78 -22.46 -5.84
CA GLU A 98 -42.05 -22.35 -6.54
C GLU A 98 -42.99 -21.32 -5.88
N GLU A 99 -42.94 -21.19 -4.56
CA GLU A 99 -43.70 -20.20 -3.80
C GLU A 99 -43.31 -18.77 -4.20
N ASP A 100 -42.02 -18.50 -4.41
CA ASP A 100 -41.54 -17.18 -4.81
C ASP A 100 -42.02 -16.82 -6.24
N LEU A 101 -42.06 -17.80 -7.15
CA LEU A 101 -42.60 -17.64 -8.50
C LEU A 101 -44.10 -17.30 -8.46
N THR A 102 -44.86 -18.06 -7.68
CA THR A 102 -46.32 -17.88 -7.55
C THR A 102 -46.67 -16.55 -6.87
N GLU A 103 -45.89 -16.08 -5.89
CA GLU A 103 -46.04 -14.76 -5.28
C GLU A 103 -45.88 -13.61 -6.31
N CYS A 104 -45.04 -13.83 -7.32
CA CYS A 104 -44.87 -12.91 -8.45
C CYS A 104 -45.90 -13.13 -9.58
N GLY A 105 -46.85 -14.05 -9.40
CA GLY A 105 -47.85 -14.42 -10.39
C GLY A 105 -47.27 -15.11 -11.62
N ILE A 106 -46.16 -15.84 -11.47
CA ILE A 106 -45.49 -16.59 -12.53
C ILE A 106 -45.87 -18.06 -12.41
N ASP A 107 -46.39 -18.64 -13.49
CA ASP A 107 -46.58 -20.09 -13.57
C ASP A 107 -45.25 -20.79 -13.89
N VAL A 108 -45.02 -21.96 -13.28
CA VAL A 108 -43.77 -22.73 -13.44
C VAL A 108 -43.57 -23.16 -14.90
N THR A 109 -44.66 -23.48 -15.60
CA THR A 109 -44.57 -23.87 -17.02
C THR A 109 -44.16 -22.69 -17.90
N GLU A 110 -44.66 -21.48 -17.61
CA GLU A 110 -44.27 -20.24 -18.28
C GLU A 110 -42.82 -19.85 -17.97
N ALA A 111 -42.37 -20.00 -16.72
CA ALA A 111 -40.98 -19.72 -16.32
C ALA A 111 -39.98 -20.59 -17.08
N SER A 112 -40.32 -21.87 -17.28
CA SER A 112 -39.49 -22.84 -17.99
C SER A 112 -39.24 -22.48 -19.46
N GLU A 113 -40.14 -21.70 -20.09
CA GLU A 113 -39.93 -21.22 -21.46
C GLU A 113 -38.78 -20.21 -21.56
N TYR A 114 -38.50 -19.47 -20.49
CA TYR A 114 -37.42 -18.49 -20.38
C TYR A 114 -36.16 -19.10 -19.74
N SER A 115 -35.92 -20.40 -19.96
CA SER A 115 -34.75 -21.16 -19.46
C SER A 115 -33.37 -20.48 -19.60
N ALA A 116 -33.19 -19.58 -20.57
CA ALA A 116 -31.96 -18.81 -20.78
C ALA A 116 -31.82 -17.57 -19.86
N LEU A 117 -32.85 -17.23 -19.09
CA LEU A 117 -32.89 -16.17 -18.10
C LEU A 117 -33.10 -16.74 -16.69
N CYS A 118 -34.08 -17.65 -16.55
CA CYS A 118 -34.45 -18.31 -15.30
C CYS A 118 -34.50 -19.83 -15.52
N THR A 119 -33.76 -20.60 -14.72
CA THR A 119 -33.56 -22.04 -14.93
C THR A 119 -33.95 -22.83 -13.69
N GLU A 120 -34.63 -23.96 -13.89
CA GLU A 120 -34.81 -25.00 -12.87
C GLU A 120 -33.47 -25.75 -12.69
N MET A 121 -32.91 -25.74 -11.47
CA MET A 121 -31.59 -26.31 -11.21
C MET A 121 -31.65 -27.80 -10.86
N PHE A 122 -32.41 -28.13 -9.82
CA PHE A 122 -32.57 -29.49 -9.31
C PHE A 122 -33.84 -29.56 -8.45
N LYS A 123 -34.25 -30.80 -8.15
CA LYS A 123 -35.32 -31.08 -7.18
C LYS A 123 -34.70 -31.32 -5.82
N ASP A 124 -34.99 -30.48 -4.85
CA ASP A 124 -34.55 -30.72 -3.47
C ASP A 124 -35.49 -31.76 -2.83
N LYS A 125 -34.91 -32.79 -2.20
CA LYS A 125 -35.65 -33.85 -1.51
C LYS A 125 -35.48 -33.69 -0.02
N CYS A 126 -36.39 -32.95 0.60
CA CYS A 126 -36.49 -32.86 2.05
C CYS A 126 -37.69 -33.72 2.54
N GLY A 127 -37.45 -35.01 2.78
CA GLY A 127 -38.48 -35.93 3.26
C GLY A 127 -39.45 -36.42 2.18
N LEU A 128 -40.76 -36.17 2.33
CA LEU A 128 -41.82 -36.61 1.41
C LEU A 128 -42.15 -35.59 0.29
N TYR A 129 -41.49 -34.43 0.28
CA TYR A 129 -41.74 -33.35 -0.68
C TYR A 129 -40.56 -33.21 -1.65
N GLU A 130 -40.87 -33.03 -2.94
CA GLU A 130 -39.91 -32.66 -4.00
C GLU A 130 -40.15 -31.20 -4.37
N ASP A 131 -39.34 -30.29 -3.82
CA ASP A 131 -39.45 -28.87 -4.12
C ASP A 131 -38.53 -28.52 -5.30
N LYS A 132 -39.08 -27.84 -6.30
CA LYS A 132 -38.30 -27.39 -7.46
C LYS A 132 -37.52 -26.13 -7.08
N VAL A 133 -36.20 -26.18 -7.29
CA VAL A 133 -35.30 -25.07 -7.02
C VAL A 133 -34.98 -24.34 -8.31
N PHE A 134 -35.15 -23.02 -8.30
CA PHE A 134 -34.90 -22.14 -9.45
C PHE A 134 -33.78 -21.16 -9.14
N SER A 135 -33.10 -20.69 -10.19
CA SER A 135 -32.20 -19.56 -10.14
C SER A 135 -32.22 -18.79 -11.45
N PHE A 136 -31.78 -17.53 -11.42
CA PHE A 136 -31.38 -16.88 -12.66
C PHE A 136 -30.08 -17.49 -13.15
N VAL A 137 -29.89 -17.59 -14.47
CA VAL A 137 -28.70 -18.20 -15.09
C VAL A 137 -27.39 -17.59 -14.55
N HIS A 138 -27.44 -16.31 -14.17
CA HIS A 138 -26.38 -15.64 -13.46
C HIS A 138 -26.90 -14.45 -12.65
N LEU A 139 -26.22 -14.09 -11.55
CA LEU A 139 -26.57 -12.93 -10.72
C LEU A 139 -26.67 -11.63 -11.53
N SER A 140 -25.81 -11.43 -12.53
CA SER A 140 -25.88 -10.25 -13.38
C SER A 140 -27.19 -10.14 -14.19
N ILE A 141 -27.81 -11.26 -14.53
CA ILE A 141 -29.10 -11.29 -15.22
C ILE A 141 -30.22 -10.93 -14.23
N GLN A 142 -30.15 -11.45 -13.00
CA GLN A 142 -31.05 -11.07 -11.91
C GLN A 142 -30.96 -9.56 -11.65
N GLU A 143 -29.75 -9.01 -11.48
CA GLU A 143 -29.53 -7.58 -11.25
C GLU A 143 -30.01 -6.72 -12.43
N PHE A 144 -29.81 -7.16 -13.66
CA PHE A 144 -30.31 -6.46 -14.85
C PHE A 144 -31.84 -6.44 -14.92
N LEU A 145 -32.51 -7.59 -14.72
CA LEU A 145 -33.97 -7.68 -14.73
C LEU A 145 -34.59 -6.89 -13.57
N ALA A 146 -33.96 -6.90 -12.40
CA ALA A 146 -34.34 -6.08 -11.28
C ALA A 146 -34.27 -4.57 -11.63
N ALA A 147 -33.22 -4.13 -12.32
CA ALA A 147 -33.08 -2.74 -12.77
C ALA A 147 -34.15 -2.35 -13.80
N VAL A 148 -34.49 -3.24 -14.72
CA VAL A 148 -35.60 -3.05 -15.66
C VAL A 148 -36.93 -2.88 -14.91
N TYR A 149 -37.20 -3.72 -13.91
CA TYR A 149 -38.40 -3.60 -13.07
C TYR A 149 -38.44 -2.28 -12.29
N ALA A 150 -37.31 -1.87 -11.71
CA ALA A 150 -37.21 -0.61 -10.98
C ALA A 150 -37.54 0.60 -11.88
N LEU A 151 -36.98 0.65 -13.08
CA LEU A 151 -37.25 1.71 -14.04
C LEU A 151 -38.70 1.70 -14.53
N GLU A 152 -39.26 0.53 -14.85
CA GLU A 152 -40.66 0.43 -15.30
C GLU A 152 -41.66 0.82 -14.21
N SER A 153 -41.38 0.46 -12.95
CA SER A 153 -42.22 0.82 -11.80
C SER A 153 -42.32 2.34 -11.64
N TRP A 154 -41.19 3.04 -11.82
CA TRP A 154 -41.17 4.49 -11.84
C TRP A 154 -41.88 5.08 -13.07
N LEU A 155 -41.57 4.59 -14.28
CA LEU A 155 -42.18 5.10 -15.52
C LEU A 155 -43.71 4.95 -15.49
N GLY A 156 -44.20 3.79 -15.06
CA GLY A 156 -45.62 3.44 -15.04
C GLY A 156 -46.40 4.05 -13.88
N LYS A 157 -45.84 4.12 -12.68
CA LYS A 157 -46.59 4.48 -11.46
C LYS A 157 -45.97 5.59 -10.60
N SER A 158 -44.79 6.11 -10.97
CA SER A 158 -43.97 7.00 -10.12
C SER A 158 -43.62 6.38 -8.76
N GLU A 159 -43.51 5.06 -8.70
CA GLU A 159 -43.16 4.32 -7.47
C GLU A 159 -41.64 4.23 -7.33
N ASN A 160 -41.15 4.41 -6.10
CA ASN A 160 -39.78 4.08 -5.74
C ASN A 160 -39.74 2.65 -5.18
N VAL A 161 -39.08 1.73 -5.89
CA VAL A 161 -39.02 0.31 -5.49
C VAL A 161 -38.31 0.06 -4.15
N PHE A 162 -37.53 1.03 -3.65
CA PHE A 162 -36.92 0.94 -2.31
C PHE A 162 -37.80 1.49 -1.20
N ASN A 163 -38.86 2.23 -1.55
CA ASN A 163 -39.79 2.79 -0.60
C ASN A 163 -41.15 3.06 -1.27
N GLU A 164 -42.01 2.05 -1.30
CA GLU A 164 -43.33 2.09 -1.94
C GLU A 164 -44.26 3.16 -1.34
N SER A 165 -43.96 3.65 -0.12
CA SER A 165 -44.75 4.69 0.55
C SER A 165 -44.47 6.12 0.05
N PHE A 166 -43.38 6.34 -0.70
CA PHE A 166 -43.00 7.64 -1.23
C PHE A 166 -43.19 7.69 -2.75
N LYS A 167 -43.98 8.65 -3.23
CA LYS A 167 -44.05 8.98 -4.66
C LYS A 167 -42.78 9.72 -5.09
N CYS A 168 -42.28 9.29 -6.23
CA CYS A 168 -41.01 9.73 -6.80
C CYS A 168 -41.32 10.65 -7.98
N ASP A 169 -41.39 11.97 -7.74
CA ASP A 169 -41.81 12.93 -8.78
C ASP A 169 -40.76 13.06 -9.89
N LYS A 170 -39.47 12.91 -9.55
CA LYS A 170 -38.36 12.93 -10.51
C LYS A 170 -37.67 11.57 -10.60
N LEU A 171 -37.05 11.30 -11.75
CA LEU A 171 -36.22 10.12 -11.95
C LEU A 171 -34.94 10.17 -11.08
N SER A 172 -34.43 11.38 -10.84
CA SER A 172 -33.28 11.63 -9.96
C SER A 172 -33.53 11.12 -8.54
N ASP A 173 -34.75 11.23 -8.01
CA ASP A 173 -35.10 10.75 -6.67
C ASP A 173 -34.94 9.21 -6.56
N LEU A 174 -35.31 8.47 -7.62
CA LEU A 174 -35.10 7.01 -7.71
C LEU A 174 -33.60 6.69 -7.77
N HIS A 175 -32.86 7.40 -8.61
CA HIS A 175 -31.40 7.22 -8.72
C HIS A 175 -30.70 7.47 -7.40
N MET A 176 -31.01 8.57 -6.72
CA MET A 176 -30.42 8.92 -5.42
C MET A 176 -30.70 7.82 -4.38
N SER A 177 -31.94 7.33 -4.33
CA SER A 177 -32.32 6.21 -3.45
C SER A 177 -31.53 4.94 -3.76
N ALA A 178 -31.37 4.60 -5.04
CA ALA A 178 -30.59 3.44 -5.48
C ALA A 178 -29.10 3.57 -5.13
N VAL A 179 -28.50 4.75 -5.35
CA VAL A 179 -27.11 5.05 -5.00
C VAL A 179 -26.90 4.90 -3.49
N ASP A 180 -27.77 5.49 -2.67
CA ASP A 180 -27.68 5.39 -1.21
C ASP A 180 -27.80 3.94 -0.74
N LYS A 181 -28.73 3.16 -1.30
CA LYS A 181 -28.89 1.73 -0.97
C LYS A 181 -27.68 0.90 -1.39
N ALA A 182 -27.10 1.16 -2.56
CA ALA A 182 -25.89 0.48 -3.00
C ALA A 182 -24.69 0.79 -2.09
N LEU A 183 -24.49 2.06 -1.71
CA LEU A 183 -23.41 2.46 -0.79
C LEU A 183 -23.64 1.92 0.63
N GLN A 184 -24.87 1.68 1.06
CA GLN A 184 -25.17 1.01 2.34
C GLN A 184 -24.93 -0.51 2.30
N SER A 185 -24.82 -1.10 1.11
CA SER A 185 -24.57 -2.53 0.95
C SER A 185 -23.19 -2.91 1.50
N LYS A 186 -23.16 -3.96 2.34
CA LYS A 186 -21.91 -4.44 2.95
C LYS A 186 -21.02 -5.21 1.97
N ASN A 187 -21.61 -5.88 1.00
CA ASN A 187 -20.93 -6.77 0.05
C ASN A 187 -21.05 -6.30 -1.41
N GLY A 188 -21.59 -5.09 -1.66
CA GLY A 188 -21.72 -4.55 -3.01
C GLY A 188 -22.75 -5.26 -3.90
N HIS A 189 -23.65 -6.09 -3.35
CA HIS A 189 -24.61 -6.87 -4.15
C HIS A 189 -25.64 -6.04 -4.95
N LEU A 190 -25.65 -4.71 -4.82
CA LEU A 190 -26.49 -3.80 -5.61
C LEU A 190 -25.67 -3.01 -6.64
N ASP A 191 -24.36 -3.23 -6.73
CA ASP A 191 -23.46 -2.42 -7.54
C ASP A 191 -23.76 -2.57 -9.03
N LEU A 192 -23.99 -3.80 -9.51
CA LEU A 192 -24.34 -4.02 -10.91
C LEU A 192 -25.77 -3.60 -11.22
N PHE A 193 -26.71 -3.86 -10.30
CA PHE A 193 -28.07 -3.33 -10.37
C PHE A 193 -28.07 -1.81 -10.57
N LEU A 194 -27.28 -1.07 -9.78
CA LEU A 194 -27.18 0.38 -9.86
C LEU A 194 -26.64 0.82 -11.22
N ARG A 195 -25.57 0.18 -11.70
CA ARG A 195 -24.98 0.44 -13.02
C ARG A 195 -26.02 0.24 -14.13
N PHE A 196 -26.78 -0.85 -14.07
CA PHE A 196 -27.84 -1.14 -15.03
C PHE A 196 -28.98 -0.12 -14.98
N LEU A 197 -29.45 0.22 -13.78
CA LEU A 197 -30.54 1.19 -13.61
C LEU A 197 -30.17 2.53 -14.23
N LEU A 198 -28.98 3.04 -13.91
CA LEU A 198 -28.48 4.31 -14.44
C LEU A 198 -28.27 4.25 -15.96
N GLY A 199 -27.67 3.17 -16.48
CA GLY A 199 -27.53 2.98 -17.91
C GLY A 199 -28.89 2.91 -18.63
N LEU A 200 -29.88 2.23 -18.06
CA LEU A 200 -31.23 2.09 -18.63
C LEU A 200 -31.98 3.43 -18.65
N SER A 201 -31.60 4.38 -17.82
CA SER A 201 -32.18 5.72 -17.79
C SER A 201 -31.77 6.60 -18.98
N LEU A 202 -30.75 6.23 -19.75
CA LEU A 202 -30.41 6.92 -21.00
C LEU A 202 -31.44 6.66 -22.09
N GLU A 203 -31.82 7.72 -22.81
CA GLU A 203 -32.83 7.64 -23.88
C GLU A 203 -32.44 6.62 -24.97
N SER A 204 -31.15 6.51 -25.29
CA SER A 204 -30.63 5.51 -26.25
C SER A 204 -30.95 4.07 -25.83
N ASN A 205 -30.87 3.75 -24.54
CA ASN A 205 -31.14 2.42 -24.01
C ASN A 205 -32.65 2.19 -23.82
N GLN A 206 -33.40 3.20 -23.38
CA GLN A 206 -34.88 3.13 -23.35
C GLN A 206 -35.46 2.92 -24.75
N ASN A 207 -34.84 3.53 -25.77
CA ASN A 207 -35.23 3.37 -27.17
C ASN A 207 -35.09 1.92 -27.66
N LEU A 208 -34.11 1.16 -27.17
CA LEU A 208 -33.96 -0.27 -27.45
C LEU A 208 -35.08 -1.11 -26.79
N LEU A 209 -35.60 -0.65 -25.65
CA LEU A 209 -36.63 -1.32 -24.85
C LEU A 209 -38.03 -0.72 -25.02
N LYS A 210 -38.31 0.02 -26.10
CA LYS A 210 -39.62 0.65 -26.36
C LYS A 210 -40.83 -0.30 -26.29
N GLY A 211 -40.63 -1.58 -26.59
CA GLY A 211 -41.68 -2.61 -26.48
C GLY A 211 -41.92 -3.10 -25.05
N LEU A 212 -40.97 -2.86 -24.14
CA LEU A 212 -41.00 -3.30 -22.75
C LEU A 212 -41.37 -2.15 -21.79
N LEU A 213 -40.77 -0.97 -21.97
CA LEU A 213 -40.93 0.17 -21.05
C LEU A 213 -42.12 1.07 -21.40
N THR A 214 -42.79 1.61 -20.39
CA THR A 214 -43.92 2.54 -20.54
C THR A 214 -43.41 3.93 -20.95
N ARG A 215 -44.03 4.50 -21.99
CA ARG A 215 -43.64 5.81 -22.54
C ARG A 215 -44.39 6.94 -21.84
N ARG A 216 -43.69 7.74 -21.03
CA ARG A 216 -44.27 8.94 -20.39
C ARG A 216 -44.22 10.13 -21.36
N GLY A 217 -45.33 10.84 -21.51
CA GLY A 217 -45.48 11.98 -22.44
C GLY A 217 -44.95 13.32 -21.89
N GLY A 218 -43.73 13.34 -21.35
CA GLY A 218 -43.12 14.55 -20.76
C GLY A 218 -41.70 14.83 -21.26
N GLN A 219 -41.12 15.97 -20.85
CA GLN A 219 -39.72 16.33 -21.11
C GLN A 219 -38.79 15.21 -20.65
N THR A 220 -37.71 14.98 -21.42
CA THR A 220 -36.67 14.00 -21.10
C THR A 220 -36.19 14.21 -19.65
N PRO A 221 -36.24 13.19 -18.78
CA PRO A 221 -35.84 13.36 -17.39
C PRO A 221 -34.38 13.81 -17.33
N SER A 222 -34.12 14.96 -16.69
CA SER A 222 -32.77 15.51 -16.59
C SER A 222 -31.89 14.62 -15.71
N ILE A 223 -30.76 14.18 -16.26
CA ILE A 223 -29.76 13.36 -15.57
C ILE A 223 -28.76 14.25 -14.81
N GLU A 224 -28.77 15.56 -15.03
CA GLU A 224 -27.84 16.53 -14.41
C GLU A 224 -27.84 16.46 -12.88
N GLU A 225 -29.03 16.36 -12.27
CA GLU A 225 -29.15 16.19 -10.81
C GLU A 225 -28.49 14.88 -10.34
N THR A 226 -28.58 13.81 -11.14
CA THR A 226 -27.95 12.51 -10.84
C THR A 226 -26.42 12.59 -10.95
N PHE A 227 -25.90 13.25 -11.99
CA PHE A 227 -24.46 13.46 -12.18
C PHE A 227 -23.84 14.24 -11.02
N LYS A 228 -24.49 15.34 -10.62
CA LYS A 228 -24.04 16.15 -9.49
C LYS A 228 -24.02 15.32 -8.20
N TYR A 229 -25.08 14.55 -7.96
CA TYR A 229 -25.17 13.70 -6.79
C TYR A 229 -24.09 12.62 -6.74
N LEU A 230 -23.82 11.92 -7.85
CA LEU A 230 -22.74 10.93 -7.95
C LEU A 230 -21.38 11.57 -7.71
N SER A 231 -21.13 12.74 -8.29
CA SER A 231 -19.89 13.50 -8.11
C SER A 231 -19.66 13.90 -6.65
N ASP A 232 -20.72 14.33 -5.96
CA ASP A 232 -20.67 14.67 -4.54
C ASP A 232 -20.44 13.44 -3.66
N LYS A 233 -21.07 12.29 -4.00
CA LYS A 233 -20.81 11.00 -3.34
C LYS A 233 -19.37 10.52 -3.52
N ILE A 234 -18.77 10.68 -4.70
CA ILE A 234 -17.36 10.34 -4.94
C ILE A 234 -16.42 11.18 -4.05
N LYS A 235 -16.75 12.45 -3.82
CA LYS A 235 -15.97 13.32 -2.93
C LYS A 235 -16.09 12.91 -1.47
N MET A 236 -17.26 12.44 -1.03
CA MET A 236 -17.52 12.11 0.38
C MET A 236 -17.22 10.64 0.75
N GLU A 237 -17.29 9.71 -0.19
CA GLU A 237 -17.05 8.29 0.07
C GLU A 237 -15.57 8.03 0.37
N SER A 238 -15.32 7.07 1.26
CA SER A 238 -14.00 6.69 1.76
C SER A 238 -13.52 5.35 1.22
N SER A 239 -14.43 4.43 0.86
CA SER A 239 -14.07 3.11 0.30
C SER A 239 -13.67 3.25 -1.16
N PRO A 240 -12.41 2.91 -1.52
CA PRO A 240 -11.97 2.95 -2.90
C PRO A 240 -12.79 2.04 -3.82
N GLU A 241 -13.18 0.85 -3.37
CA GLU A 241 -14.00 -0.09 -4.15
C GLU A 241 -15.36 0.52 -4.52
N ARG A 242 -16.04 1.17 -3.57
CA ARG A 242 -17.31 1.86 -3.81
C ARG A 242 -17.14 3.04 -4.76
N ILE A 243 -16.07 3.82 -4.59
CA ILE A 243 -15.78 4.94 -5.48
C ILE A 243 -15.56 4.45 -6.92
N ILE A 244 -14.82 3.35 -7.11
CA ILE A 244 -14.63 2.73 -8.43
C ILE A 244 -15.98 2.31 -9.03
N ASN A 245 -16.91 1.77 -8.23
CA ASN A 245 -18.26 1.48 -8.71
C ASN A 245 -19.03 2.75 -9.14
N LEU A 246 -18.89 3.86 -8.40
CA LEU A 246 -19.50 5.14 -8.79
C LEU A 246 -18.91 5.68 -10.11
N PHE A 247 -17.61 5.51 -10.38
CA PHE A 247 -17.04 5.82 -11.69
C PHE A 247 -17.57 4.91 -12.80
N HIS A 248 -17.80 3.62 -12.53
CA HIS A 248 -18.50 2.75 -13.48
C HIS A 248 -19.92 3.24 -13.77
N CYS A 249 -20.63 3.76 -12.77
CA CYS A 249 -21.96 4.35 -12.92
C CYS A 249 -21.93 5.61 -13.80
N LEU A 250 -20.98 6.52 -13.59
CA LEU A 250 -20.79 7.70 -14.43
C LEU A 250 -20.52 7.31 -15.89
N ASN A 251 -19.69 6.29 -16.11
CA ASN A 251 -19.40 5.79 -17.45
C ASN A 251 -20.62 5.13 -18.12
N GLU A 252 -21.51 4.45 -17.37
CA GLU A 252 -22.79 3.95 -17.93
C GLU A 252 -23.75 5.09 -18.31
N LEU A 253 -23.67 6.24 -17.63
CA LEU A 253 -24.41 7.46 -17.99
C LEU A 253 -23.72 8.27 -19.10
N GLY A 254 -22.53 7.87 -19.54
CA GLY A 254 -21.77 8.53 -20.60
C GLY A 254 -20.99 9.77 -20.17
N ASP A 255 -20.83 10.03 -18.87
CA ASP A 255 -19.97 11.11 -18.36
C ASP A 255 -18.57 10.58 -18.05
N ASN A 256 -17.61 10.99 -18.88
CA ASN A 256 -16.20 10.68 -18.73
C ASN A 256 -15.33 11.94 -18.53
N SER A 257 -15.92 13.09 -18.23
CA SER A 257 -15.21 14.38 -18.19
C SER A 257 -13.96 14.38 -17.29
N VAL A 258 -14.10 13.97 -16.03
CA VAL A 258 -13.00 13.88 -15.06
C VAL A 258 -11.98 12.80 -15.46
N VAL A 259 -12.45 11.70 -16.05
CA VAL A 259 -11.59 10.60 -16.51
C VAL A 259 -10.74 11.05 -17.70
N GLU A 260 -11.32 11.80 -18.64
CA GLU A 260 -10.64 12.36 -19.82
C GLU A 260 -9.61 13.44 -19.45
N GLU A 261 -9.92 14.28 -18.46
CA GLU A 261 -8.98 15.27 -17.89
C GLU A 261 -7.73 14.57 -17.33
N ILE A 262 -7.93 13.54 -16.51
CA ILE A 262 -6.84 12.78 -15.90
C ILE A 262 -6.06 11.96 -16.95
N GLN A 263 -6.74 11.38 -17.95
CA GLN A 263 -6.07 10.70 -19.06
C GLN A 263 -5.21 11.65 -19.89
N THR A 264 -5.67 12.88 -20.10
CA THR A 264 -4.90 13.91 -20.81
C THR A 264 -3.66 14.28 -19.99
N SER A 265 -3.83 14.48 -18.68
CA SER A 265 -2.73 14.79 -17.74
C SER A 265 -1.70 13.65 -17.63
N LEU A 266 -2.15 12.39 -17.66
CA LEU A 266 -1.28 11.21 -17.73
C LEU A 266 -0.42 11.21 -18.99
N ARG A 267 -1.01 11.52 -20.15
CA ARG A 267 -0.32 11.53 -21.44
C ARG A 267 0.66 12.69 -21.58
N SER A 268 0.36 13.84 -20.98
CA SER A 268 1.25 15.00 -20.95
C SER A 268 2.37 14.90 -19.90
N GLY A 269 2.27 13.95 -18.96
CA GLY A 269 3.26 13.78 -17.88
C GLY A 269 3.19 14.84 -16.79
N THR A 270 2.10 15.61 -16.71
CA THR A 270 1.98 16.79 -15.82
C THR A 270 1.50 16.46 -14.40
N LEU A 271 1.16 15.20 -14.11
CA LEU A 271 0.55 14.80 -12.84
C LEU A 271 1.46 14.97 -11.61
N SER A 272 2.78 14.93 -11.80
CA SER A 272 3.75 15.14 -10.70
C SER A 272 3.85 16.60 -10.27
N GLU A 273 3.48 17.54 -11.15
CA GLU A 273 3.62 18.98 -10.91
C GLU A 273 2.39 19.58 -10.19
N THR A 274 1.22 18.95 -10.37
CA THR A 274 -0.05 19.44 -9.81
C THR A 274 -0.46 18.68 -8.57
N LYS A 275 -0.85 19.38 -7.51
CA LYS A 275 -1.41 18.75 -6.31
C LYS A 275 -2.81 18.19 -6.60
N LEU A 276 -2.91 16.87 -6.70
CA LEU A 276 -4.16 16.17 -6.98
C LEU A 276 -5.09 16.16 -5.77
N GLN A 277 -6.36 16.49 -6.00
CA GLN A 277 -7.41 16.35 -5.00
C GLN A 277 -7.81 14.88 -4.81
N PRO A 278 -8.41 14.49 -3.67
CA PRO A 278 -8.80 13.09 -3.42
C PRO A 278 -9.68 12.49 -4.52
N HIS A 279 -10.68 13.22 -5.02
CA HIS A 279 -11.55 12.75 -6.10
C HIS A 279 -10.81 12.57 -7.45
N GLN A 280 -9.82 13.42 -7.74
CA GLN A 280 -8.95 13.25 -8.91
C GLN A 280 -8.06 12.01 -8.77
N CYS A 281 -7.59 11.71 -7.55
CA CYS A 281 -6.87 10.47 -7.26
C CYS A 281 -7.75 9.24 -7.48
N SER A 282 -9.04 9.30 -7.13
CA SER A 282 -9.98 8.23 -7.44
C SER A 282 -10.20 8.05 -8.95
N ALA A 283 -10.29 9.15 -9.71
CA ALA A 283 -10.36 9.09 -11.17
C ALA A 283 -9.09 8.49 -11.78
N LEU A 284 -7.91 8.87 -11.25
CA LEU A 284 -6.62 8.27 -11.63
C LEU A 284 -6.58 6.77 -11.32
N ALA A 285 -6.99 6.36 -10.12
CA ALA A 285 -7.10 4.95 -9.77
C ALA A 285 -8.01 4.21 -10.75
N PHE A 286 -9.17 4.77 -11.07
CA PHE A 286 -10.08 4.22 -12.07
C PHE A 286 -9.41 4.06 -13.44
N VAL A 287 -8.75 5.10 -13.95
CA VAL A 287 -8.05 5.04 -15.24
C VAL A 287 -6.98 3.93 -15.26
N LEU A 288 -6.15 3.84 -14.21
CA LEU A 288 -5.07 2.87 -14.12
C LEU A 288 -5.61 1.44 -13.98
N LEU A 289 -6.68 1.24 -13.20
CA LEU A 289 -7.35 -0.06 -13.06
C LEU A 289 -8.04 -0.52 -14.35
N MET A 290 -8.45 0.43 -15.20
CA MET A 290 -9.05 0.15 -16.50
C MET A 290 -8.01 0.05 -17.63
N SER A 291 -6.71 0.19 -17.34
CA SER A 291 -5.64 0.02 -18.32
C SER A 291 -5.44 -1.45 -18.71
N GLU A 292 -4.90 -1.71 -19.91
CA GLU A 292 -4.58 -3.08 -20.39
C GLU A 292 -3.21 -3.56 -19.89
N GLY A 293 -2.29 -2.60 -19.68
CA GLY A 293 -0.93 -2.89 -19.30
C GLY A 293 -0.82 -3.16 -17.81
N VAL A 294 -0.06 -4.19 -17.46
CA VAL A 294 0.49 -4.31 -16.11
C VAL A 294 1.57 -3.24 -15.98
N LEU A 295 1.44 -2.35 -15.00
CA LEU A 295 2.47 -1.36 -14.70
C LEU A 295 3.74 -2.07 -14.23
N ASP A 296 4.89 -1.70 -14.77
CA ASP A 296 6.15 -2.28 -14.28
C ASP A 296 6.42 -1.85 -12.84
N GLU A 297 6.18 -0.58 -12.53
CA GLU A 297 6.36 -0.01 -11.19
C GLU A 297 5.26 1.01 -10.88
N PHE A 298 4.78 0.99 -9.64
CA PHE A 298 3.86 1.97 -9.08
C PHE A 298 4.50 2.55 -7.81
N ASP A 299 5.03 3.76 -7.92
CA ASP A 299 5.54 4.53 -6.78
C ASP A 299 4.51 5.58 -6.36
N LEU A 300 3.94 5.39 -5.17
CA LEU A 300 2.89 6.27 -4.65
C LEU A 300 3.40 7.68 -4.34
N LYS A 301 4.70 7.87 -4.09
CA LYS A 301 5.29 9.20 -3.86
C LYS A 301 5.37 10.06 -5.11
N THR A 302 5.26 9.47 -6.30
CA THR A 302 5.25 10.23 -7.56
C THR A 302 4.01 11.12 -7.71
N TYR A 303 2.94 10.83 -6.96
CA TYR A 303 1.69 11.58 -7.00
C TYR A 303 1.60 12.56 -5.82
N ASN A 304 1.68 13.86 -6.13
CA ASN A 304 1.52 14.92 -5.15
C ASN A 304 0.06 15.02 -4.68
N THR A 305 -0.28 14.41 -3.55
CA THR A 305 -1.64 14.42 -2.99
C THR A 305 -1.66 14.29 -1.47
N SER A 306 -2.84 14.47 -0.86
CA SER A 306 -3.07 14.28 0.57
C SER A 306 -3.04 12.80 0.96
N VAL A 307 -3.00 12.52 2.27
CA VAL A 307 -3.14 11.14 2.81
C VAL A 307 -4.39 10.44 2.25
N GLU A 308 -5.52 11.15 2.19
CA GLU A 308 -6.77 10.62 1.61
C GLU A 308 -6.62 10.27 0.13
N GLY A 309 -5.98 11.14 -0.66
CA GLY A 309 -5.70 10.85 -2.07
C GLY A 309 -4.80 9.62 -2.25
N ARG A 310 -3.79 9.46 -1.39
CA ARG A 310 -2.92 8.28 -1.37
C ARG A 310 -3.69 7.00 -1.06
N LEU A 311 -4.61 7.03 -0.09
CA LEU A 311 -5.48 5.89 0.22
C LEU A 311 -6.37 5.48 -0.96
N ARG A 312 -6.89 6.45 -1.71
CA ARG A 312 -7.73 6.22 -2.90
C ARG A 312 -6.95 5.60 -4.07
N LEU A 313 -5.61 5.72 -4.08
CA LEU A 313 -4.74 5.11 -5.10
C LEU A 313 -4.26 3.70 -4.75
N LEU A 314 -4.36 3.27 -3.49
CA LEU A 314 -3.89 1.93 -3.07
C LEU A 314 -4.44 0.76 -3.89
N PRO A 315 -5.69 0.76 -4.40
CA PRO A 315 -6.17 -0.35 -5.24
C PRO A 315 -5.34 -0.60 -6.49
N VAL A 316 -4.58 0.39 -6.98
CA VAL A 316 -3.74 0.29 -8.19
C VAL A 316 -2.63 -0.76 -8.03
N VAL A 317 -2.23 -1.11 -6.81
CA VAL A 317 -1.18 -2.13 -6.59
C VAL A 317 -1.51 -3.49 -7.22
N LYS A 318 -2.80 -3.80 -7.44
CA LYS A 318 -3.23 -5.05 -8.08
C LYS A 318 -2.98 -5.09 -9.58
N THR A 319 -2.53 -4.00 -10.20
CA THR A 319 -2.24 -3.92 -11.63
C THR A 319 -0.77 -3.64 -11.93
N CYS A 320 0.12 -3.71 -10.93
CA CYS A 320 1.56 -3.51 -11.12
C CYS A 320 2.41 -4.73 -10.72
N LYS A 321 3.64 -4.82 -11.24
CA LYS A 321 4.63 -5.85 -10.86
C LYS A 321 5.39 -5.47 -9.59
N LYS A 322 5.64 -4.17 -9.42
CA LYS A 322 6.33 -3.59 -8.26
C LYS A 322 5.53 -2.42 -7.70
N ALA A 323 5.40 -2.35 -6.39
CA ALA A 323 4.76 -1.24 -5.70
C ALA A 323 5.71 -0.67 -4.63
N SER A 324 6.07 0.60 -4.77
CA SER A 324 6.76 1.38 -3.74
C SER A 324 5.74 2.26 -3.02
N LEU A 325 5.47 1.90 -1.77
CA LEU A 325 4.58 2.64 -0.86
C LEU A 325 5.38 3.19 0.33
N ALA A 326 6.70 3.27 0.17
CA ALA A 326 7.62 3.58 1.24
C ALA A 326 7.44 5.03 1.71
N GLY A 327 7.20 5.27 2.99
CA GLY A 327 7.07 6.63 3.54
C GLY A 327 5.86 7.41 3.01
N CYS A 328 4.71 6.75 2.91
CA CYS A 328 3.46 7.32 2.40
C CYS A 328 2.44 7.64 3.51
N ASP A 329 2.88 7.68 4.77
CA ASP A 329 2.06 7.83 5.97
C ASP A 329 0.94 6.78 6.07
N LEU A 330 1.25 5.54 5.65
CA LEU A 330 0.31 4.44 5.74
C LEU A 330 0.25 3.90 7.17
N THR A 331 -0.93 3.40 7.55
CA THR A 331 -1.16 2.80 8.87
C THR A 331 -1.79 1.42 8.71
N TYR A 332 -2.10 0.74 9.82
CA TYR A 332 -2.84 -0.52 9.78
C TYR A 332 -4.21 -0.41 9.06
N LEU A 333 -4.83 0.77 9.01
CA LEU A 333 -6.08 0.98 8.28
C LEU A 333 -5.87 0.86 6.76
N SER A 334 -4.76 1.40 6.25
CA SER A 334 -4.35 1.27 4.85
C SER A 334 -4.15 -0.18 4.43
N CYS A 335 -3.69 -1.03 5.36
CA CYS A 335 -3.49 -2.45 5.13
C CYS A 335 -4.79 -3.20 4.80
N TRP A 336 -5.96 -2.68 5.22
CA TRP A 336 -7.24 -3.27 4.84
C TRP A 336 -7.51 -3.14 3.33
N THR A 337 -7.32 -1.93 2.79
CA THR A 337 -7.44 -1.64 1.36
C THR A 337 -6.40 -2.42 0.55
N LEU A 338 -5.15 -2.46 1.02
CA LEU A 338 -4.09 -3.25 0.38
C LEU A 338 -4.43 -4.74 0.39
N ALA A 339 -4.88 -5.30 1.52
CA ALA A 339 -5.26 -6.71 1.59
C ALA A 339 -6.46 -7.03 0.69
N SER A 340 -7.41 -6.11 0.54
CA SER A 340 -8.50 -6.20 -0.44
C SER A 340 -7.94 -6.28 -1.87
N ALA A 341 -7.06 -5.34 -2.25
CA ALA A 341 -6.46 -5.29 -3.58
C ALA A 341 -5.64 -6.55 -3.91
N LEU A 342 -4.81 -7.01 -2.98
CA LEU A 342 -3.90 -8.15 -3.17
C LEU A 342 -4.62 -9.52 -3.17
N ARG A 343 -5.86 -9.60 -2.66
CA ARG A 343 -6.70 -10.81 -2.78
C ARG A 343 -7.23 -11.03 -4.20
N THR A 344 -7.03 -10.07 -5.11
CA THR A 344 -7.44 -10.22 -6.51
C THR A 344 -6.73 -11.43 -7.15
N PRO A 345 -7.47 -12.37 -7.76
CA PRO A 345 -6.86 -13.49 -8.48
C PRO A 345 -5.91 -12.99 -9.56
N ASN A 346 -4.77 -13.67 -9.73
CA ASN A 346 -3.74 -13.33 -10.71
C ASN A 346 -3.14 -11.92 -10.54
N CYS A 347 -3.09 -11.40 -9.30
CA CYS A 347 -2.36 -10.17 -9.00
C CYS A 347 -0.90 -10.31 -9.48
N PRO A 348 -0.42 -9.43 -10.39
CA PRO A 348 0.92 -9.51 -10.97
C PRO A 348 2.01 -8.99 -10.04
N LEU A 349 1.64 -8.47 -8.86
CA LEU A 349 2.56 -7.89 -7.91
C LEU A 349 3.52 -8.95 -7.38
N THR A 350 4.81 -8.65 -7.48
CA THR A 350 5.93 -9.49 -7.04
C THR A 350 6.83 -8.78 -6.04
N GLU A 351 6.87 -7.45 -6.04
CA GLU A 351 7.67 -6.67 -5.11
C GLU A 351 6.82 -5.61 -4.44
N LEU A 352 6.82 -5.59 -3.11
CA LEU A 352 6.05 -4.65 -2.30
C LEU A 352 6.97 -4.01 -1.25
N ASP A 353 7.19 -2.71 -1.39
CA ASP A 353 7.89 -1.90 -0.40
C ASP A 353 6.89 -1.09 0.43
N LEU A 354 6.83 -1.41 1.72
CA LEU A 354 6.00 -0.78 2.73
C LEU A 354 6.83 -0.06 3.79
N SER A 355 8.15 0.05 3.61
CA SER A 355 9.05 0.66 4.58
C SER A 355 8.64 2.09 4.97
N TYR A 356 9.09 2.54 6.14
CA TYR A 356 8.86 3.90 6.61
C TYR A 356 7.37 4.25 6.81
N ASN A 357 6.53 3.28 7.21
CA ASN A 357 5.10 3.48 7.50
C ASN A 357 4.72 2.90 8.87
N ASP A 358 3.77 3.50 9.60
CA ASP A 358 3.37 3.04 10.93
C ASP A 358 2.29 1.94 10.87
N LEU A 359 2.68 0.77 10.36
CA LEU A 359 1.74 -0.35 10.15
C LEU A 359 1.45 -1.11 11.45
N GLY A 360 2.50 -1.31 12.26
CA GLY A 360 2.49 -2.18 13.43
C GLY A 360 2.13 -3.65 13.11
N ASP A 361 2.13 -4.49 14.14
CA ASP A 361 1.82 -5.92 14.00
C ASP A 361 0.41 -6.17 13.43
N ARG A 362 -0.53 -5.26 13.71
CA ARG A 362 -1.90 -5.32 13.19
C ARG A 362 -1.95 -5.17 11.68
N GLY A 363 -1.13 -4.29 11.10
CA GLY A 363 -1.04 -4.11 9.65
C GLY A 363 -0.53 -5.38 8.96
N VAL A 364 0.57 -5.95 9.48
CA VAL A 364 1.13 -7.23 8.96
C VAL A 364 0.12 -8.37 9.08
N LYS A 365 -0.64 -8.43 10.18
CA LYS A 365 -1.74 -9.40 10.35
C LYS A 365 -2.86 -9.22 9.31
N LEU A 366 -3.10 -8.04 8.76
CA LEU A 366 -4.09 -7.89 7.69
C LEU A 366 -3.53 -8.38 6.34
N LEU A 367 -2.22 -8.28 6.15
CA LEU A 367 -1.55 -8.60 4.88
C LEU A 367 -1.21 -10.08 4.69
N PHE A 368 -1.20 -10.96 5.72
CA PHE A 368 -0.62 -12.32 5.55
C PHE A 368 -1.35 -13.24 4.56
N SER A 369 -2.67 -13.13 4.40
CA SER A 369 -3.44 -14.02 3.50
C SER A 369 -3.22 -13.77 2.01
N PRO A 370 -3.10 -12.52 1.52
CA PRO A 370 -2.94 -12.28 0.09
C PRO A 370 -1.50 -12.37 -0.47
N LEU A 371 -0.45 -12.58 0.32
CA LEU A 371 0.96 -12.48 -0.16
C LEU A 371 1.47 -13.66 -1.01
N HIS A 372 0.56 -14.43 -1.62
CA HIS A 372 0.90 -15.65 -2.36
C HIS A 372 1.86 -15.44 -3.54
N ASN A 373 1.82 -14.29 -4.23
CA ASN A 373 2.68 -14.02 -5.40
C ASN A 373 3.92 -13.16 -5.10
N ILE A 374 4.01 -12.61 -3.88
CA ILE A 374 5.10 -11.69 -3.52
C ILE A 374 6.42 -12.45 -3.40
N GLN A 375 7.44 -11.93 -4.08
CA GLN A 375 8.82 -12.42 -4.04
C GLN A 375 9.71 -11.54 -3.16
N THR A 376 9.47 -10.23 -3.13
CA THR A 376 10.21 -9.28 -2.29
C THR A 376 9.24 -8.46 -1.45
N LEU A 377 9.43 -8.51 -0.13
CA LEU A 377 8.66 -7.74 0.83
C LEU A 377 9.58 -6.91 1.72
N ILE A 378 9.40 -5.60 1.71
CA ILE A 378 10.19 -4.66 2.52
C ILE A 378 9.26 -4.01 3.56
N LEU A 379 9.56 -4.21 4.83
CA LEU A 379 8.74 -3.81 5.98
C LEU A 379 9.56 -3.06 7.04
N GLY A 380 10.71 -2.51 6.66
CA GLY A 380 11.67 -1.94 7.60
C GLY A 380 11.96 -0.47 7.36
N PRO A 381 11.68 0.45 8.32
CA PRO A 381 10.95 0.32 9.59
C PRO A 381 9.44 0.47 9.43
N CYS A 382 8.67 -0.35 10.17
CA CYS A 382 7.21 -0.30 10.18
C CYS A 382 6.53 -0.34 11.57
N GLY A 383 7.29 -0.12 12.64
CA GLY A 383 6.79 -0.22 14.01
C GLY A 383 6.43 -1.65 14.42
N LEU A 384 7.10 -2.65 13.82
CA LEU A 384 6.85 -4.07 14.09
C LEU A 384 7.54 -4.53 15.37
N THR A 385 6.93 -5.48 16.05
CA THR A 385 7.46 -6.12 17.27
C THR A 385 7.54 -7.64 17.10
N GLU A 386 8.00 -8.35 18.14
CA GLU A 386 7.99 -9.83 18.20
C GLU A 386 6.65 -10.46 17.78
N GLY A 387 5.52 -9.78 18.06
CA GLY A 387 4.18 -10.26 17.79
C GLY A 387 3.90 -10.50 16.30
N CYS A 388 4.54 -9.76 15.39
CA CYS A 388 4.34 -9.94 13.96
C CYS A 388 5.01 -11.21 13.41
N CYS A 389 6.06 -11.71 14.09
CA CYS A 389 6.93 -12.77 13.55
C CYS A 389 6.19 -14.11 13.39
N SER A 390 5.17 -14.37 14.21
CA SER A 390 4.30 -15.54 14.04
C SER A 390 3.50 -15.52 12.72
N TYR A 391 3.05 -14.34 12.28
CA TYR A 391 2.36 -14.18 10.99
C TYR A 391 3.33 -14.27 9.82
N LEU A 392 4.55 -13.74 9.96
CA LEU A 392 5.58 -13.87 8.93
C LEU A 392 6.02 -15.33 8.78
N ALA A 393 6.19 -16.05 9.89
CA ALA A 393 6.51 -17.47 9.86
C ALA A 393 5.45 -18.29 9.10
N SER A 394 4.16 -17.99 9.28
CA SER A 394 3.10 -18.70 8.53
C SER A 394 3.13 -18.39 7.03
N VAL A 395 3.51 -17.18 6.62
CA VAL A 395 3.72 -16.83 5.21
C VAL A 395 4.92 -17.58 4.63
N LEU A 396 6.00 -17.77 5.40
CA LEU A 396 7.18 -18.53 4.97
C LEU A 396 6.88 -20.02 4.82
N SER A 397 6.08 -20.60 5.72
CA SER A 397 5.67 -22.01 5.68
C SER A 397 4.55 -22.31 4.67
N ALA A 398 3.92 -21.29 4.07
CA ALA A 398 2.79 -21.52 3.18
C ALA A 398 3.24 -22.19 1.87
N PRO A 399 2.63 -23.31 1.42
CA PRO A 399 3.05 -24.05 0.23
C PRO A 399 3.07 -23.24 -1.07
N ASN A 400 2.18 -22.25 -1.16
CA ASN A 400 2.03 -21.38 -2.32
C ASN A 400 2.90 -20.11 -2.25
N SER A 401 3.61 -19.88 -1.14
CA SER A 401 4.46 -18.71 -0.97
C SER A 401 5.55 -18.65 -2.03
N GLN A 402 5.80 -17.46 -2.56
CA GLN A 402 6.89 -17.20 -3.52
C GLN A 402 7.97 -16.28 -2.92
N LEU A 403 7.91 -16.00 -1.61
CA LEU A 403 8.77 -15.03 -0.96
C LEU A 403 10.23 -15.49 -0.97
N LYS A 404 11.10 -14.67 -1.56
CA LYS A 404 12.54 -14.88 -1.70
C LYS A 404 13.35 -13.87 -0.91
N GLN A 405 12.83 -12.65 -0.73
CA GLN A 405 13.49 -11.59 0.03
C GLN A 405 12.52 -10.97 1.03
N LEU A 406 12.98 -10.86 2.28
CA LEU A 406 12.25 -10.25 3.38
C LEU A 406 13.17 -9.29 4.13
N GLU A 407 12.84 -8.00 4.10
CA GLU A 407 13.59 -6.93 4.77
C GLU A 407 12.81 -6.40 5.96
N LEU A 408 13.30 -6.65 7.17
CA LEU A 408 12.65 -6.27 8.44
C LEU A 408 13.46 -5.26 9.26
N ARG A 409 14.51 -4.68 8.67
CA ARG A 409 15.42 -3.72 9.33
C ARG A 409 14.71 -2.64 10.13
N TYR A 410 15.32 -2.19 11.24
CA TYR A 410 14.81 -1.12 12.09
C TYR A 410 13.42 -1.40 12.71
N ASN A 411 13.07 -2.67 12.95
CA ASN A 411 11.89 -3.05 13.74
C ASN A 411 12.31 -3.74 15.04
N ASN A 412 11.61 -3.51 16.15
CA ASN A 412 11.98 -4.04 17.46
C ASN A 412 11.51 -5.49 17.66
N LEU A 413 12.05 -6.41 16.87
CA LEU A 413 11.63 -7.82 16.85
C LEU A 413 12.13 -8.61 18.06
N GLN A 414 13.29 -8.26 18.60
CA GLN A 414 13.97 -8.98 19.70
C GLN A 414 14.25 -10.46 19.39
N ASP A 415 14.95 -11.14 20.29
CA ASP A 415 15.33 -12.55 20.11
C ASP A 415 14.12 -13.49 20.06
N SER A 416 13.07 -13.17 20.82
CA SER A 416 11.78 -13.87 20.83
C SER A 416 11.10 -13.84 19.46
N GLY A 417 11.08 -12.69 18.79
CA GLY A 417 10.53 -12.55 17.44
C GLY A 417 11.31 -13.39 16.42
N VAL A 418 12.65 -13.31 16.44
CA VAL A 418 13.50 -14.11 15.54
C VAL A 418 13.33 -15.61 15.79
N THR A 419 13.15 -16.02 17.06
CA THR A 419 12.86 -17.41 17.41
C THR A 419 11.58 -17.90 16.72
N LEU A 420 10.51 -17.10 16.72
CA LEU A 420 9.27 -17.42 16.02
C LEU A 420 9.47 -17.48 14.49
N LEU A 421 10.22 -16.52 13.93
CA LEU A 421 10.52 -16.48 12.50
C LEU A 421 11.30 -17.72 12.04
N CYS A 422 12.24 -18.20 12.86
CA CYS A 422 13.06 -19.38 12.57
C CYS A 422 12.22 -20.65 12.37
N ALA A 423 11.05 -20.77 12.99
CA ALA A 423 10.15 -21.89 12.75
C ALA A 423 9.69 -21.95 11.29
N GLY A 424 9.36 -20.79 10.70
CA GLY A 424 8.99 -20.68 9.28
C GLY A 424 10.18 -20.85 8.33
N LEU A 425 11.36 -20.37 8.72
CA LEU A 425 12.59 -20.50 7.91
C LEU A 425 13.06 -21.95 7.75
N LYS A 426 12.77 -22.82 8.73
CA LYS A 426 13.11 -24.26 8.68
C LYS A 426 12.09 -25.10 7.91
N ASP A 427 10.95 -24.52 7.55
CA ASP A 427 9.88 -25.25 6.86
C ASP A 427 10.35 -25.68 5.45
N PRO A 428 10.06 -26.92 5.02
CA PRO A 428 10.43 -27.39 3.67
C PRO A 428 9.83 -26.57 2.52
N ASN A 429 8.73 -25.84 2.76
CA ASN A 429 8.10 -24.98 1.76
C ASN A 429 8.76 -23.60 1.66
N CYS A 430 9.63 -23.24 2.61
CA CYS A 430 10.26 -21.93 2.63
C CYS A 430 11.23 -21.76 1.45
N LYS A 431 11.04 -20.67 0.69
CA LYS A 431 11.86 -20.31 -0.48
C LYS A 431 12.76 -19.09 -0.23
N LEU A 432 12.83 -18.61 1.01
CA LEU A 432 13.52 -17.38 1.36
C LEU A 432 15.02 -17.52 1.13
N GLN A 433 15.59 -16.57 0.41
CA GLN A 433 17.02 -16.50 0.05
C GLN A 433 17.71 -15.32 0.73
N THR A 434 16.99 -14.23 0.98
CA THR A 434 17.54 -13.01 1.59
C THR A 434 16.70 -12.62 2.79
N LEU A 435 17.35 -12.47 3.95
CA LEU A 435 16.74 -11.99 5.18
C LEU A 435 17.54 -10.83 5.77
N GLY A 436 16.89 -9.68 5.88
CA GLY A 436 17.46 -8.48 6.52
C GLY A 436 16.87 -8.24 7.91
N LEU A 437 17.72 -8.24 8.92
CA LEU A 437 17.39 -8.08 10.34
C LEU A 437 18.26 -7.00 11.02
N SER A 438 18.75 -6.01 10.26
CA SER A 438 19.58 -4.95 10.82
C SER A 438 18.83 -4.11 11.86
N GLN A 439 19.47 -3.77 12.97
CA GLN A 439 18.85 -3.05 14.08
C GLN A 439 17.46 -3.61 14.45
N CYS A 440 17.41 -4.90 14.75
CA CYS A 440 16.19 -5.55 15.20
C CYS A 440 16.11 -5.78 16.72
N GLY A 441 17.08 -5.24 17.46
CA GLY A 441 17.21 -5.45 18.90
C GLY A 441 17.62 -6.88 19.24
N LEU A 442 18.45 -7.49 18.40
CA LEU A 442 18.90 -8.87 18.58
C LEU A 442 20.14 -8.93 19.46
N THR A 443 20.25 -10.00 20.25
CA THR A 443 21.41 -10.31 21.10
C THR A 443 21.97 -11.71 20.78
N GLU A 444 22.98 -12.17 21.52
CA GLU A 444 23.51 -13.53 21.40
C GLU A 444 22.45 -14.62 21.54
N GLY A 445 21.33 -14.35 22.23
CA GLY A 445 20.26 -15.30 22.49
C GLY A 445 19.60 -15.85 21.22
N CYS A 446 19.47 -15.04 20.16
CA CYS A 446 18.87 -15.48 18.89
C CYS A 446 19.82 -16.31 18.02
N CYS A 447 21.13 -16.21 18.23
CA CYS A 447 22.15 -16.78 17.35
C CYS A 447 22.08 -18.30 17.26
N SER A 448 21.73 -19.00 18.35
CA SER A 448 21.52 -20.45 18.34
C SER A 448 20.38 -20.88 17.39
N TYR A 449 19.30 -20.10 17.35
CA TYR A 449 18.17 -20.35 16.46
C TYR A 449 18.53 -20.07 15.00
N LEU A 450 19.22 -18.96 14.73
CA LEU A 450 19.71 -18.64 13.39
C LEU A 450 20.72 -19.69 12.91
N ALA A 451 21.66 -20.12 13.75
CA ALA A 451 22.59 -21.19 13.44
C ALA A 451 21.86 -22.48 13.04
N SER A 452 20.82 -22.85 13.78
CA SER A 452 20.01 -24.03 13.44
C SER A 452 19.18 -23.87 12.15
N VAL A 453 18.93 -22.65 11.66
CA VAL A 453 18.37 -22.40 10.32
C VAL A 453 19.46 -22.61 9.27
N LEU A 454 20.69 -22.14 9.53
CA LEU A 454 21.82 -22.31 8.61
C LEU A 454 22.18 -23.79 8.41
N SER A 455 22.09 -24.61 9.46
CA SER A 455 22.34 -26.06 9.41
C SER A 455 21.15 -26.89 8.91
N ALA A 456 19.99 -26.27 8.66
CA ALA A 456 18.80 -27.03 8.25
C ALA A 456 18.92 -27.47 6.78
N PRO A 457 18.68 -28.76 6.45
CA PRO A 457 18.91 -29.30 5.10
C PRO A 457 18.00 -28.69 4.02
N ASN A 458 16.87 -28.10 4.42
CA ASN A 458 15.93 -27.47 3.50
C ASN A 458 16.10 -25.94 3.42
N SER A 459 17.04 -25.38 4.18
CA SER A 459 17.28 -23.93 4.18
C SER A 459 17.73 -23.47 2.80
N ARG A 460 17.11 -22.41 2.29
CA ARG A 460 17.46 -21.77 1.01
C ARG A 460 18.18 -20.45 1.19
N LEU A 461 18.49 -20.08 2.44
CA LEU A 461 19.02 -18.78 2.79
C LEU A 461 20.43 -18.62 2.21
N LYS A 462 20.60 -17.59 1.39
CA LYS A 462 21.87 -17.20 0.74
C LYS A 462 22.46 -15.93 1.33
N GLN A 463 21.63 -15.05 1.87
CA GLN A 463 22.05 -13.78 2.43
C GLN A 463 21.34 -13.54 3.77
N LEU A 464 22.15 -13.23 4.79
CA LEU A 464 21.69 -12.86 6.12
C LEU A 464 22.40 -11.58 6.55
N GLU A 465 21.63 -10.53 6.80
CA GLU A 465 22.15 -9.23 7.24
C GLU A 465 21.68 -8.96 8.68
N LEU A 466 22.64 -8.93 9.61
CA LEU A 466 22.43 -8.79 11.06
C LEU A 466 23.07 -7.51 11.63
N ARG A 467 23.53 -6.60 10.77
CA ARG A 467 24.17 -5.33 11.14
C ARG A 467 23.50 -4.63 12.32
N ASP A 468 24.33 -4.05 13.19
CA ASP A 468 23.91 -3.23 14.32
C ASP A 468 22.96 -3.95 15.30
N ASN A 469 23.26 -5.20 15.58
CA ASN A 469 22.67 -5.96 16.68
C ASN A 469 23.78 -6.39 17.65
N ASP A 470 23.48 -6.52 18.94
CA ASP A 470 24.46 -6.71 20.00
C ASP A 470 24.79 -8.22 20.19
N LEU A 471 25.25 -8.88 19.12
CA LEU A 471 25.43 -10.34 19.06
C LEU A 471 26.64 -10.85 19.84
N GLN A 472 27.69 -10.03 19.96
CA GLN A 472 28.94 -10.33 20.65
C GLN A 472 29.67 -11.58 20.12
N ASP A 473 30.82 -11.91 20.71
CA ASP A 473 31.60 -13.10 20.33
C ASP A 473 30.87 -14.41 20.60
N SER A 474 30.09 -14.50 21.68
CA SER A 474 29.32 -15.68 22.06
C SER A 474 28.25 -16.01 21.01
N GLY A 475 27.50 -15.00 20.55
CA GLY A 475 26.52 -15.17 19.48
C GLY A 475 27.17 -15.51 18.14
N VAL A 476 28.26 -14.84 17.79
CA VAL A 476 29.01 -15.15 16.55
C VAL A 476 29.63 -16.54 16.57
N THR A 477 30.04 -17.04 17.74
CA THR A 477 30.50 -18.42 17.89
C THR A 477 29.38 -19.41 17.57
N LEU A 478 28.17 -19.19 18.09
CA LEU A 478 27.00 -20.02 17.74
C LEU A 478 26.67 -19.96 16.25
N LEU A 479 26.71 -18.77 15.63
CA LEU A 479 26.52 -18.63 14.19
C LEU A 479 27.60 -19.38 13.40
N SER A 480 28.84 -19.38 13.89
CA SER A 480 29.97 -20.08 13.28
C SER A 480 29.77 -21.59 13.28
N ASP A 481 29.18 -22.17 14.33
CA ASP A 481 28.79 -23.59 14.35
C ASP A 481 27.79 -23.91 13.24
N GLY A 482 26.81 -23.02 13.01
CA GLY A 482 25.84 -23.17 11.92
C GLY A 482 26.45 -23.04 10.53
N LEU A 483 27.37 -22.09 10.36
CA LEU A 483 28.14 -21.90 9.11
C LEU A 483 29.07 -23.07 8.81
N ALA A 484 29.52 -23.79 9.84
CA ALA A 484 30.40 -24.93 9.70
C ALA A 484 29.68 -26.22 9.26
N ASP A 485 28.34 -26.21 9.26
CA ASP A 485 27.54 -27.33 8.81
C ASP A 485 27.64 -27.51 7.28
N PRO A 486 27.85 -28.74 6.78
CA PRO A 486 27.99 -29.00 5.34
C PRO A 486 26.72 -28.69 4.52
N ASN A 487 25.55 -28.57 5.16
CA ASN A 487 24.31 -28.16 4.51
C ASN A 487 24.16 -26.64 4.41
N CYS A 488 25.05 -25.85 5.03
CA CYS A 488 24.96 -24.41 5.01
C CYS A 488 25.29 -23.86 3.61
N GLU A 489 24.29 -23.26 2.95
CA GLU A 489 24.46 -22.68 1.61
C GLU A 489 24.60 -21.15 1.61
N LEU A 490 24.84 -20.54 2.78
CA LEU A 490 24.93 -19.09 2.93
C LEU A 490 26.13 -18.53 2.16
N GLN A 491 25.91 -17.44 1.42
CA GLN A 491 26.90 -16.78 0.57
C GLN A 491 27.29 -15.39 1.09
N THR A 492 26.36 -14.69 1.74
CA THR A 492 26.59 -13.34 2.25
C THR A 492 26.16 -13.25 3.70
N LEU A 493 27.07 -12.79 4.56
CA LEU A 493 26.81 -12.55 5.97
C LEU A 493 27.23 -11.13 6.36
N GLY A 494 26.28 -10.34 6.83
CA GLY A 494 26.52 -9.02 7.40
C GLY A 494 26.51 -9.07 8.92
N LEU A 495 27.63 -8.74 9.53
CA LEU A 495 27.85 -8.66 10.99
C LEU A 495 28.44 -7.30 11.38
N SER A 496 28.19 -6.28 10.56
CA SER A 496 28.78 -4.96 10.79
C SER A 496 28.25 -4.34 12.09
N GLY A 497 29.15 -3.89 12.96
CA GLY A 497 28.76 -3.30 14.24
C GLY A 497 28.06 -4.29 15.18
N CYS A 498 28.48 -5.54 15.22
CA CYS A 498 27.88 -6.58 16.07
C CYS A 498 28.65 -6.89 17.36
N GLU A 499 29.56 -5.99 17.77
CA GLU A 499 30.41 -6.14 18.96
C GLU A 499 31.32 -7.38 18.89
N VAL A 500 31.77 -7.73 17.68
CA VAL A 500 32.66 -8.87 17.44
C VAL A 500 34.10 -8.48 17.74
N THR A 501 34.81 -9.28 18.52
CA THR A 501 36.24 -9.11 18.80
C THR A 501 37.09 -10.16 18.09
N GLY A 502 38.37 -10.27 18.48
CA GLY A 502 39.27 -11.29 17.98
C GLY A 502 38.79 -12.73 18.24
N GLU A 503 38.00 -12.97 19.30
CA GLU A 503 37.47 -14.30 19.64
C GLU A 503 36.41 -14.77 18.63
N GLY A 504 35.38 -13.95 18.38
CA GLY A 504 34.35 -14.25 17.38
C GLY A 504 34.94 -14.31 15.96
N CYS A 505 35.95 -13.48 15.65
CA CYS A 505 36.69 -13.57 14.39
C CYS A 505 37.45 -14.90 14.25
N ALA A 506 38.01 -15.44 15.33
CA ALA A 506 38.66 -16.75 15.32
C ALA A 506 37.66 -17.89 15.09
N ALA A 507 36.47 -17.81 15.69
CA ALA A 507 35.38 -18.76 15.45
C ALA A 507 34.93 -18.74 13.98
N LEU A 508 34.70 -17.55 13.41
CA LEU A 508 34.37 -17.38 11.99
C LEU A 508 35.47 -17.93 11.07
N ALA A 509 36.75 -17.66 11.39
CA ALA A 509 37.87 -18.20 10.63
C ALA A 509 37.92 -19.73 10.68
N SER A 510 37.51 -20.35 11.79
CA SER A 510 37.38 -21.80 11.91
C SER A 510 36.26 -22.34 11.03
N ALA A 511 35.08 -21.70 11.06
CA ALA A 511 33.96 -22.07 10.19
C ALA A 511 34.30 -21.91 8.70
N LEU A 512 35.06 -20.89 8.30
CA LEU A 512 35.47 -20.70 6.91
C LEU A 512 36.42 -21.79 6.38
N ARG A 513 37.14 -22.49 7.28
CA ARG A 513 37.99 -23.65 6.95
C ARG A 513 37.22 -24.97 6.97
N SER A 514 36.00 -24.97 7.49
CA SER A 514 35.14 -26.15 7.41
C SER A 514 34.73 -26.37 5.95
N ASN A 515 34.86 -27.60 5.47
CA ASN A 515 34.70 -27.93 4.06
C ASN A 515 33.42 -28.73 3.83
N PRO A 516 32.50 -28.27 2.94
CA PRO A 516 32.60 -27.08 2.08
C PRO A 516 32.07 -25.78 2.74
N SER A 517 32.80 -24.68 2.62
CA SER A 517 32.27 -23.33 2.92
C SER A 517 31.71 -22.67 1.66
N HIS A 518 30.48 -22.15 1.74
CA HIS A 518 29.80 -21.46 0.64
C HIS A 518 29.87 -19.93 0.72
N LEU A 519 30.41 -19.39 1.82
CA LEU A 519 30.45 -17.95 2.07
C LEU A 519 31.38 -17.23 1.09
N ARG A 520 30.88 -16.15 0.49
CA ARG A 520 31.55 -15.31 -0.51
C ARG A 520 31.77 -13.89 -0.03
N GLU A 521 30.85 -13.36 0.77
CA GLU A 521 30.93 -12.01 1.32
C GLU A 521 30.72 -12.03 2.84
N LEU A 522 31.65 -11.41 3.56
CA LEU A 522 31.57 -11.22 5.01
C LEU A 522 31.85 -9.75 5.34
N ASP A 523 30.86 -9.06 5.91
CA ASP A 523 31.01 -7.69 6.39
C ASP A 523 31.15 -7.67 7.92
N LEU A 524 32.37 -7.44 8.40
CA LEU A 524 32.72 -7.25 9.81
C LEU A 524 33.11 -5.78 10.09
N SER A 525 32.78 -4.83 9.21
CA SER A 525 33.08 -3.42 9.49
C SER A 525 32.44 -2.93 10.79
N TYR A 526 33.09 -1.98 11.44
CA TYR A 526 32.69 -1.40 12.72
C TYR A 526 32.69 -2.41 13.88
N ASN A 527 33.55 -3.44 13.82
CA ASN A 527 33.87 -4.37 14.91
C ASN A 527 35.34 -4.22 15.36
N HIS A 528 35.80 -5.07 16.28
CA HIS A 528 37.14 -5.04 16.87
C HIS A 528 37.93 -6.32 16.62
N PRO A 529 38.18 -6.71 15.36
CA PRO A 529 38.83 -7.97 15.04
C PRO A 529 40.27 -8.09 15.60
N GLY A 530 40.91 -6.98 15.97
CA GLY A 530 42.30 -6.96 16.45
C GLY A 530 43.27 -7.62 15.47
N ASP A 531 44.32 -8.24 15.98
CA ASP A 531 45.29 -9.00 15.17
C ASP A 531 44.67 -10.25 14.51
N SER A 532 43.53 -10.72 15.03
CA SER A 532 42.80 -11.88 14.49
C SER A 532 42.21 -11.64 13.10
N ALA A 533 42.18 -10.39 12.61
CA ALA A 533 41.85 -10.06 11.22
C ALA A 533 42.73 -10.82 10.21
N GLY A 534 44.00 -11.06 10.55
CA GLY A 534 44.92 -11.86 9.74
C GLY A 534 44.49 -13.33 9.62
N GLY A 535 43.86 -13.89 10.65
CA GLY A 535 43.30 -15.24 10.66
C GLY A 535 42.13 -15.42 9.68
N LEU A 536 41.26 -14.42 9.57
CA LEU A 536 40.17 -14.40 8.59
C LEU A 536 40.68 -14.25 7.16
N LEU A 537 41.66 -13.36 6.95
CA LEU A 537 42.28 -13.13 5.64
C LEU A 537 43.01 -14.38 5.13
N SER A 538 43.73 -15.07 6.03
CA SER A 538 44.43 -16.32 5.69
C SER A 538 43.47 -17.48 5.43
N ALA A 539 42.39 -17.63 6.21
CA ALA A 539 41.34 -18.61 5.94
C ALA A 539 40.68 -18.38 4.56
N GLY A 540 40.43 -17.13 4.18
CA GLY A 540 39.79 -16.78 2.91
C GLY A 540 40.68 -16.89 1.66
N LYS A 541 41.97 -16.54 1.76
CA LYS A 541 42.91 -16.52 0.61
C LYS A 541 43.82 -17.75 0.51
N GLY A 542 44.04 -18.46 1.62
CA GLY A 542 45.02 -19.56 1.70
C GLY A 542 44.45 -20.95 1.43
N ASP A 543 43.13 -21.13 1.49
CA ASP A 543 42.47 -22.42 1.30
C ASP A 543 41.70 -22.46 -0.04
N PRO A 544 42.10 -23.32 -1.01
CA PRO A 544 41.45 -23.41 -2.32
C PRO A 544 39.97 -23.85 -2.28
N THR A 545 39.50 -24.35 -1.14
CA THR A 545 38.10 -24.74 -0.95
C THR A 545 37.24 -23.63 -0.31
N CYS A 546 37.85 -22.57 0.22
CA CYS A 546 37.15 -21.39 0.71
C CYS A 546 36.71 -20.50 -0.46
N LYS A 547 35.44 -20.06 -0.46
CA LYS A 547 34.86 -19.23 -1.55
C LYS A 547 34.81 -17.74 -1.22
N LEU A 548 35.42 -17.31 -0.11
CA LEU A 548 35.34 -15.93 0.36
C LEU A 548 36.09 -14.99 -0.59
N MET A 549 35.36 -14.08 -1.22
CA MET A 549 35.88 -13.11 -2.19
C MET A 549 35.97 -11.70 -1.63
N LYS A 550 35.04 -11.35 -0.73
CA LYS A 550 34.94 -10.00 -0.15
C LYS A 550 34.89 -10.10 1.36
N LEU A 551 35.86 -9.46 2.01
CA LEU A 551 35.93 -9.33 3.45
C LEU A 551 36.10 -7.85 3.78
N ASN A 552 35.15 -7.29 4.54
CA ASN A 552 35.26 -5.94 5.07
C ASN A 552 35.56 -6.01 6.58
N VAL A 553 36.68 -5.44 7.01
CA VAL A 553 37.15 -5.43 8.41
C VAL A 553 37.54 -4.02 8.86
N ASP A 554 37.00 -3.00 8.19
CA ASP A 554 37.21 -1.62 8.60
C ASP A 554 36.62 -1.40 10.00
N HIS A 555 37.46 -1.25 11.00
CA HIS A 555 37.11 -1.22 12.43
C HIS A 555 36.79 0.20 12.93
N GLY A 556 37.08 1.25 12.13
CA GLY A 556 36.70 2.63 12.44
C GLY A 556 37.11 3.14 13.82
N ALA A 557 38.41 3.26 14.14
CA ALA A 557 38.97 3.81 15.38
C ALA A 557 38.60 3.09 16.72
N GLU A 558 39.48 3.16 17.73
CA GLU A 558 39.36 2.42 19.01
C GLU A 558 38.12 2.77 19.85
N SER A 559 37.45 3.91 19.60
CA SER A 559 36.34 4.43 20.41
C SER A 559 35.01 3.66 20.30
N ARG A 560 35.01 2.49 19.63
CA ARG A 560 33.79 1.76 19.24
C ARG A 560 33.47 0.52 20.09
N LEU A 561 34.12 0.31 21.23
CA LEU A 561 33.87 -0.81 22.18
C LEU A 561 32.60 -0.61 23.03
N VAL A 562 31.68 0.26 22.60
CA VAL A 562 30.50 0.67 23.36
C VAL A 562 29.26 0.19 22.62
N SER A 563 28.34 -0.48 23.33
CA SER A 563 27.13 -1.02 22.72
C SER A 563 26.21 0.04 22.10
N GLY A 564 25.38 -0.39 21.16
CA GLY A 564 24.38 0.45 20.50
C GLY A 564 24.98 1.58 19.63
N LEU A 565 24.29 2.73 19.56
CA LEU A 565 24.67 3.82 18.66
C LEU A 565 25.95 4.55 19.07
N ARG A 566 26.39 4.41 20.33
CA ARG A 566 27.57 5.09 20.87
C ARG A 566 28.86 4.61 20.21
N LYS A 567 28.88 3.43 19.58
CA LYS A 567 29.98 3.03 18.70
C LYS A 567 30.16 3.94 17.48
N TYR A 568 29.18 4.77 17.13
CA TYR A 568 29.30 5.77 16.06
C TYR A 568 29.67 7.16 16.60
N ALA A 569 30.00 7.27 17.89
CA ALA A 569 30.25 8.55 18.54
C ALA A 569 31.33 9.36 17.80
N CYS A 570 30.98 10.60 17.44
CA CYS A 570 31.91 11.59 16.93
C CYS A 570 31.87 12.83 17.83
N GLN A 571 33.01 13.51 17.94
CA GLN A 571 33.08 14.80 18.62
C GLN A 571 32.79 15.90 17.61
N LEU A 572 31.90 16.82 17.97
CA LEU A 572 31.56 17.96 17.15
C LEU A 572 32.15 19.24 17.76
N THR A 573 32.56 20.17 16.90
CA THR A 573 33.06 21.48 17.33
C THR A 573 32.32 22.58 16.59
N MET A 574 31.78 23.54 17.35
CA MET A 574 31.01 24.65 16.79
C MET A 574 31.96 25.61 16.05
N ASP A 575 31.55 26.05 14.87
CA ASP A 575 32.34 26.92 14.01
C ASP A 575 32.13 28.40 14.36
N PRO A 576 33.13 29.11 14.93
CA PRO A 576 33.04 30.54 15.21
C PRO A 576 32.78 31.40 13.98
N ASN A 577 33.09 30.92 12.77
CA ASN A 577 32.82 31.63 11.52
C ASN A 577 31.33 31.64 11.13
N THR A 578 30.54 30.77 11.77
CA THR A 578 29.10 30.64 11.50
C THR A 578 28.26 31.21 12.63
N ALA A 579 28.79 31.24 13.85
CA ALA A 579 28.08 31.66 15.05
C ALA A 579 27.50 33.08 14.94
N ASN A 580 26.22 33.25 15.26
CA ASN A 580 25.63 34.57 15.40
C ASN A 580 26.32 35.39 16.51
N ALA A 581 26.32 36.73 16.38
CA ALA A 581 26.97 37.63 17.32
C ALA A 581 26.45 37.50 18.76
N HIS A 582 25.20 37.06 18.99
CA HIS A 582 24.65 36.85 20.33
C HIS A 582 24.98 35.48 20.94
N LEU A 583 25.87 34.71 20.32
CA LEU A 583 26.31 33.41 20.83
C LEU A 583 27.74 33.49 21.35
N LEU A 584 27.96 32.99 22.56
CA LEU A 584 29.29 32.81 23.14
C LEU A 584 29.68 31.33 23.05
N LEU A 585 30.77 31.05 22.33
CA LEU A 585 31.37 29.72 22.27
C LEU A 585 32.41 29.56 23.40
N SER A 586 32.37 28.41 24.07
CA SER A 586 33.22 28.07 25.22
C SER A 586 33.56 26.57 25.21
N GLU A 587 34.39 26.13 26.16
CA GLU A 587 34.82 24.72 26.28
C GLU A 587 35.37 24.17 24.95
N GLU A 588 36.38 24.85 24.40
CA GLU A 588 36.97 24.49 23.08
C GLU A 588 35.93 24.44 21.94
N ASN A 589 34.94 25.35 21.99
CA ASN A 589 33.81 25.44 21.07
C ASN A 589 32.87 24.22 21.10
N ARG A 590 32.80 23.51 22.22
CA ARG A 590 31.82 22.42 22.43
C ARG A 590 30.58 22.87 23.19
N LYS A 591 30.61 24.07 23.77
CA LYS A 591 29.48 24.67 24.47
C LYS A 591 29.14 26.03 23.89
N VAL A 592 27.85 26.27 23.63
CA VAL A 592 27.32 27.56 23.22
C VAL A 592 26.31 28.09 24.24
N THR A 593 26.42 29.37 24.54
CA THR A 593 25.49 30.09 25.42
C THR A 593 24.95 31.31 24.69
N ARG A 594 23.64 31.54 24.74
CA ARG A 594 23.06 32.78 24.22
C ARG A 594 23.17 33.90 25.24
N VAL A 595 23.74 35.02 24.82
CA VAL A 595 24.06 36.19 25.66
C VAL A 595 23.45 37.46 25.06
N ASP A 596 23.08 38.40 25.92
CA ASP A 596 22.43 39.65 25.48
C ASP A 596 23.41 40.59 24.75
N LYS A 597 24.69 40.54 25.13
CA LYS A 597 25.75 41.36 24.51
C LYS A 597 26.31 40.68 23.28
N GLU A 598 26.45 41.43 22.19
CA GLU A 598 27.16 40.95 21.00
C GLU A 598 28.61 40.60 21.33
N GLN A 599 29.01 39.42 20.88
CA GLN A 599 30.36 38.90 20.96
C GLN A 599 31.16 39.35 19.75
N HIS A 600 32.45 39.61 19.97
CA HIS A 600 33.33 40.02 18.89
C HIS A 600 33.78 38.80 18.09
N TYR A 601 33.29 38.69 16.85
CA TYR A 601 33.77 37.74 15.86
C TYR A 601 34.21 38.47 14.60
N GLU A 602 35.18 37.92 13.87
CA GLU A 602 35.58 38.46 12.56
C GLU A 602 34.44 38.34 11.55
N ASP A 603 34.31 39.35 10.68
CA ASP A 603 33.32 39.33 9.60
C ASP A 603 33.57 38.15 8.67
N HIS A 604 32.53 37.35 8.44
CA HIS A 604 32.62 36.14 7.63
C HIS A 604 31.31 35.92 6.84
N PRO A 605 31.37 35.56 5.55
CA PRO A 605 30.17 35.40 4.71
C PRO A 605 29.23 34.29 5.19
N ASP A 606 29.77 33.30 5.90
CA ASP A 606 29.01 32.17 6.44
C ASP A 606 28.41 32.43 7.85
N ARG A 607 28.43 33.67 8.34
CA ARG A 607 27.89 34.02 9.66
C ARG A 607 26.38 34.18 9.64
N PHE A 608 25.68 33.58 10.61
CA PHE A 608 24.25 33.85 10.80
C PHE A 608 24.03 35.28 11.32
N GLN A 609 23.30 36.09 10.55
CA GLN A 609 23.08 37.49 10.92
C GLN A 609 21.91 37.69 11.88
N TRP A 610 20.78 37.03 11.62
CA TRP A 610 19.52 37.32 12.32
C TRP A 610 19.19 36.32 13.42
N HIS A 611 19.23 35.02 13.09
CA HIS A 611 18.86 33.99 14.04
C HIS A 611 20.09 33.54 14.85
N PRO A 612 19.96 33.36 16.17
CA PRO A 612 21.03 32.91 17.06
C PRO A 612 21.34 31.43 16.83
N GLN A 613 22.00 31.16 15.71
CA GLN A 613 22.38 29.84 15.23
C GLN A 613 23.88 29.70 15.09
N VAL A 614 24.34 28.45 15.12
CA VAL A 614 25.72 28.07 14.84
C VAL A 614 25.75 26.69 14.18
N LEU A 615 26.67 26.48 13.23
CA LEU A 615 26.95 25.16 12.67
C LEU A 615 28.24 24.60 13.28
N CYS A 616 28.38 23.27 13.27
CA CYS A 616 29.63 22.59 13.52
C CYS A 616 30.57 22.65 12.32
N ARG A 617 31.86 22.52 12.57
CA ARG A 617 32.92 22.52 11.54
C ARG A 617 32.92 21.23 10.73
N GLU A 618 32.55 20.13 11.35
CA GLU A 618 32.58 18.78 10.78
C GLU A 618 31.46 18.59 9.75
N GLY A 619 31.84 18.44 8.47
CA GLY A 619 30.92 18.01 7.41
C GLY A 619 30.82 16.48 7.38
N LEU A 620 29.72 15.95 7.87
CA LEU A 620 29.48 14.52 8.01
C LEU A 620 29.03 13.92 6.67
N SER A 621 29.77 12.94 6.14
CA SER A 621 29.44 12.28 4.86
C SER A 621 30.09 10.89 4.72
N GLY A 622 29.47 10.02 3.92
CA GLY A 622 30.05 8.73 3.54
C GLY A 622 30.19 7.67 4.66
N SER A 623 29.79 7.99 5.90
CA SER A 623 29.87 7.09 7.04
C SER A 623 28.69 7.28 8.01
N ARG A 624 28.80 6.67 9.19
CA ARG A 624 27.81 6.71 10.27
C ARG A 624 28.35 7.51 11.45
N TYR A 625 27.50 8.36 11.99
CA TYR A 625 27.87 9.32 13.03
C TYR A 625 26.80 9.35 14.12
N TYR A 626 27.25 9.44 15.36
CA TYR A 626 26.40 9.64 16.51
C TYR A 626 26.96 10.75 17.39
N TRP A 627 26.10 11.62 17.89
CA TRP A 627 26.49 12.62 18.89
C TRP A 627 25.34 12.85 19.86
N GLU A 628 25.68 13.24 21.09
CA GLU A 628 24.69 13.59 22.12
C GLU A 628 24.72 15.10 22.33
N VAL A 629 23.56 15.72 22.35
CA VAL A 629 23.39 17.15 22.62
C VAL A 629 22.73 17.29 23.97
N MET A 630 23.28 18.12 24.84
CA MET A 630 22.80 18.36 26.20
C MET A 630 22.51 19.83 26.43
N TRP A 631 21.49 20.14 27.23
CA TRP A 631 21.17 21.52 27.60
C TRP A 631 20.55 21.60 29.00
N ASP A 632 20.90 22.68 29.71
CA ASP A 632 20.52 22.86 31.12
C ASP A 632 19.12 23.49 31.27
N CYS A 633 18.77 24.41 30.37
CA CYS A 633 17.50 25.13 30.36
C CYS A 633 17.16 25.58 28.93
N GLY A 634 15.88 25.84 28.66
CA GLY A 634 15.41 26.24 27.34
C GLY A 634 15.18 25.07 26.38
N GLU A 635 14.96 25.42 25.12
CA GLU A 635 14.26 24.62 24.12
C GLU A 635 15.00 24.72 22.77
N PRO A 636 16.15 24.05 22.62
CA PRO A 636 16.98 24.25 21.43
C PRO A 636 16.39 23.57 20.19
N ASP A 637 16.71 24.12 19.02
CA ASP A 637 16.58 23.38 17.77
C ASP A 637 17.88 22.65 17.48
N ILE A 638 17.78 21.35 17.23
CA ILE A 638 18.91 20.48 16.96
C ILE A 638 18.72 19.93 15.56
N GLY A 639 19.64 20.23 14.64
CA GLY A 639 19.47 19.80 13.26
C GLY A 639 20.78 19.55 12.53
N VAL A 640 20.63 19.20 11.26
CA VAL A 640 21.72 19.12 10.28
C VAL A 640 21.30 19.85 9.01
N THR A 641 22.26 20.40 8.30
CA THR A 641 22.00 21.17 7.07
C THR A 641 23.09 20.99 6.02
N TYR A 642 22.73 21.14 4.75
CA TYR A 642 23.73 21.29 3.69
C TYR A 642 24.45 22.63 3.80
N LYS A 643 25.71 22.67 3.36
CA LYS A 643 26.56 23.87 3.44
C LYS A 643 25.91 25.11 2.80
N GLY A 644 25.19 24.90 1.69
CA GLY A 644 24.54 25.96 0.90
C GLY A 644 23.20 26.47 1.44
N MET A 645 22.85 26.21 2.70
CA MET A 645 21.71 26.85 3.36
C MET A 645 21.94 28.37 3.49
N SER A 646 20.89 29.18 3.32
CA SER A 646 20.99 30.62 3.51
C SER A 646 21.31 30.94 4.98
N ARG A 647 22.06 32.01 5.21
CA ARG A 647 22.40 32.51 6.56
C ARG A 647 22.06 33.98 6.74
N MET A 648 21.43 34.55 5.71
CA MET A 648 21.08 35.96 5.57
C MET A 648 19.56 36.13 5.58
N GLY A 649 19.12 37.28 6.12
CA GLY A 649 17.71 37.65 6.19
C GLY A 649 16.96 37.01 7.37
N TRP A 650 15.71 37.45 7.58
CA TRP A 650 14.83 37.02 8.67
C TRP A 650 13.82 35.94 8.26
N GLY A 651 13.93 35.46 7.02
CA GLY A 651 13.01 34.46 6.45
C GLY A 651 13.37 33.02 6.85
N SER A 652 12.42 32.11 6.64
CA SER A 652 12.52 30.68 6.94
C SER A 652 13.71 29.98 6.25
N ASP A 653 14.14 30.49 5.08
CA ASP A 653 15.30 29.97 4.33
C ASP A 653 16.61 29.98 5.13
N SER A 654 16.69 30.82 6.16
CA SER A 654 17.87 30.96 7.03
C SER A 654 17.75 30.22 8.37
N TRP A 655 16.61 29.58 8.65
CA TRP A 655 16.33 28.89 9.91
C TRP A 655 16.48 27.37 9.74
N ILE A 656 17.27 26.72 10.59
CA ILE A 656 17.52 25.27 10.55
C ILE A 656 16.21 24.49 10.76
N GLY A 657 15.84 23.69 9.77
CA GLY A 657 14.61 22.90 9.71
C GLY A 657 13.47 23.54 8.92
N GLN A 658 13.44 24.87 8.74
CA GLN A 658 12.34 25.57 8.06
C GLN A 658 12.61 25.81 6.57
N ASN A 659 13.47 24.99 5.96
CA ASN A 659 13.89 25.15 4.56
C ASN A 659 14.10 23.79 3.88
N THR A 660 14.39 23.82 2.59
CA THR A 660 14.56 22.60 1.76
C THR A 660 15.95 21.96 1.85
N LYS A 661 16.83 22.45 2.74
CA LYS A 661 18.22 22.03 2.86
C LYS A 661 18.60 21.52 4.25
N SER A 662 17.65 21.42 5.16
CA SER A 662 17.91 21.08 6.56
C SER A 662 16.83 20.21 7.19
N TRP A 663 17.24 19.49 8.23
CA TRP A 663 16.39 18.62 9.04
C TRP A 663 16.62 18.97 10.50
N SER A 664 15.55 19.09 11.29
CA SER A 664 15.71 19.43 12.71
C SER A 664 14.66 18.83 13.61
N LEU A 665 15.04 18.73 14.88
CA LEU A 665 14.18 18.56 16.02
C LEU A 665 14.10 19.91 16.74
N ASN A 666 12.92 20.50 16.78
CA ASN A 666 12.58 21.61 17.66
C ASN A 666 11.98 21.03 18.94
N CYS A 667 12.64 21.30 20.06
CA CYS A 667 12.09 21.00 21.38
C CYS A 667 11.21 22.20 21.76
N ALA A 668 9.89 22.06 21.77
CA ALA A 668 8.97 23.10 22.24
C ALA A 668 8.50 22.83 23.68
N GLY A 669 8.13 23.90 24.38
CA GLY A 669 7.78 23.85 25.79
C GLY A 669 6.64 22.89 26.12
N GLU A 670 6.61 22.41 27.36
CA GLU A 670 5.64 21.43 27.87
C GLU A 670 5.71 20.02 27.25
N GLY A 671 6.87 19.66 26.68
CA GLY A 671 7.13 18.31 26.18
C GLY A 671 6.58 18.05 24.78
N TYR A 672 6.43 19.10 23.96
CA TYR A 672 6.11 18.98 22.54
C TYR A 672 7.41 18.99 21.72
N TYR A 673 7.51 18.10 20.74
CA TYR A 673 8.68 17.98 19.87
C TYR A 673 8.22 18.03 18.43
N TYR A 674 8.79 18.93 17.64
CA TYR A 674 8.49 19.05 16.22
C TYR A 674 9.70 18.61 15.40
N PHE A 675 9.48 17.70 14.46
CA PHE A 675 10.48 17.22 13.54
C PHE A 675 10.22 17.84 12.17
N TYR A 676 11.17 18.65 11.72
CA TYR A 676 11.12 19.35 10.44
C TYR A 676 11.98 18.65 9.40
N ASN A 677 11.39 18.35 8.25
CA ASN A 677 12.06 17.74 7.11
C ASN A 677 12.35 18.77 5.99
N ALA A 678 13.44 18.56 5.28
CA ALA A 678 13.73 19.23 4.01
C ALA A 678 12.58 18.97 3.01
N GLY A 679 11.76 20.00 2.77
CA GLY A 679 10.54 19.90 1.95
C GLY A 679 9.22 20.25 2.67
N GLY A 680 9.28 20.62 3.96
CA GLY A 680 8.18 21.30 4.66
C GLY A 680 7.18 20.41 5.41
N ASN A 681 7.39 19.09 5.47
CA ASN A 681 6.58 18.22 6.32
C ASN A 681 7.00 18.32 7.79
N ILE A 682 6.02 18.46 8.67
CA ILE A 682 6.20 18.54 10.13
C ILE A 682 5.54 17.30 10.74
N THR A 683 6.29 16.56 11.55
CA THR A 683 5.69 15.58 12.47
C THR A 683 5.87 16.06 13.90
N PHE A 684 4.93 15.74 14.78
CA PHE A 684 5.03 16.13 16.18
C PHE A 684 4.88 14.93 17.11
N PHE A 685 5.58 15.00 18.23
CA PHE A 685 5.55 14.01 19.30
C PHE A 685 5.34 14.73 20.63
N ARG A 686 4.53 14.15 21.52
CA ARG A 686 4.39 14.63 22.90
C ARG A 686 5.00 13.62 23.86
N GLY A 687 5.92 14.06 24.70
CA GLY A 687 6.67 13.18 25.58
C GLY A 687 7.17 13.86 26.85
N PRO A 688 7.97 13.15 27.67
CA PRO A 688 8.63 13.76 28.82
C PRO A 688 9.59 14.87 28.36
N VAL A 689 9.87 15.83 29.25
CA VAL A 689 10.87 16.87 29.00
C VAL A 689 12.25 16.22 28.82
N LEU A 690 12.91 16.56 27.72
CA LEU A 690 14.25 16.08 27.37
C LEU A 690 15.28 17.15 27.75
N HIS A 691 16.40 16.69 28.31
CA HIS A 691 17.61 17.50 28.54
C HIS A 691 18.82 16.98 27.74
N ARG A 692 18.61 15.87 27.04
CA ARG A 692 19.64 15.19 26.25
C ARG A 692 19.01 14.45 25.09
N VAL A 693 19.52 14.71 23.90
CA VAL A 693 19.12 14.02 22.66
C VAL A 693 20.34 13.45 21.98
N GLY A 694 20.27 12.17 21.62
CA GLY A 694 21.21 11.53 20.73
C GLY A 694 20.76 11.69 19.29
N VAL A 695 21.65 12.09 18.40
CA VAL A 695 21.42 12.19 16.96
C VAL A 695 22.28 11.15 16.26
N TYR A 696 21.68 10.34 15.39
CA TYR A 696 22.35 9.31 14.62
C TYR A 696 22.13 9.55 13.13
N LEU A 697 23.22 9.67 12.38
CA LEU A 697 23.23 9.81 10.94
C LEU A 697 23.81 8.54 10.32
N ASP A 698 22.99 7.81 9.56
CA ASP A 698 23.46 6.77 8.64
C ASP A 698 23.43 7.36 7.22
N TRP A 699 24.55 8.00 6.83
CA TRP A 699 24.64 8.70 5.56
C TRP A 699 24.47 7.75 4.36
N PRO A 700 25.12 6.55 4.32
CA PRO A 700 24.91 5.59 3.24
C PRO A 700 23.46 5.07 3.15
N ALA A 701 22.79 4.86 4.27
CA ALA A 701 21.39 4.40 4.29
C ALA A 701 20.37 5.54 4.09
N GLY A 702 20.81 6.79 4.06
CA GLY A 702 19.92 7.94 3.90
C GLY A 702 19.01 8.19 5.10
N THR A 703 19.49 7.92 6.33
CA THR A 703 18.66 8.05 7.55
C THR A 703 19.26 9.02 8.56
N LEU A 704 18.40 9.82 9.19
CA LEU A 704 18.74 10.71 10.31
C LEU A 704 17.75 10.48 11.45
N SER A 705 18.24 9.90 12.55
CA SER A 705 17.44 9.45 13.69
C SER A 705 17.73 10.27 14.94
N PHE A 706 16.69 10.51 15.73
CA PHE A 706 16.74 11.22 17.01
C PHE A 706 16.31 10.27 18.12
N TYR A 707 17.01 10.33 19.26
CA TYR A 707 16.80 9.49 20.42
C TYR A 707 16.78 10.34 21.68
N SER A 708 15.83 10.09 22.58
CA SER A 708 15.94 10.56 23.95
C SER A 708 16.97 9.72 24.68
N VAL A 709 17.86 10.36 25.43
CA VAL A 709 18.90 9.68 26.20
C VAL A 709 18.65 9.93 27.68
N SER A 710 18.42 8.86 28.44
CA SER A 710 18.17 8.94 29.89
C SER A 710 18.77 7.74 30.60
N PHE A 711 19.55 7.98 31.66
CA PHE A 711 20.22 6.94 32.44
C PHE A 711 20.97 5.89 31.59
N GLY A 712 21.63 6.35 30.51
CA GLY A 712 22.36 5.48 29.58
C GLY A 712 21.51 4.66 28.61
N LYS A 713 20.18 4.75 28.68
CA LYS A 713 19.27 4.12 27.71
C LYS A 713 18.88 5.11 26.62
N GLN A 714 18.86 4.61 25.38
CA GLN A 714 18.42 5.35 24.20
C GLN A 714 17.00 4.89 23.84
N LYS A 715 16.07 5.83 23.75
CA LYS A 715 14.72 5.56 23.24
C LYS A 715 14.53 6.38 21.97
N HIS A 716 14.21 5.70 20.88
CA HIS A 716 13.95 6.30 19.57
C HIS A 716 12.79 7.31 19.66
N LEU A 717 12.96 8.45 19.00
CA LEU A 717 11.97 9.52 18.89
C LEU A 717 11.43 9.64 17.47
N HIS A 718 12.32 9.77 16.49
CA HIS A 718 11.96 9.97 15.09
C HIS A 718 13.12 9.65 14.16
N THR A 719 12.82 9.32 12.90
CA THR A 719 13.83 9.18 11.84
C THR A 719 13.34 9.81 10.56
N PHE A 720 14.18 10.65 9.96
CA PHE A 720 14.02 11.13 8.60
C PHE A 720 14.67 10.17 7.61
N TYR A 721 14.05 10.08 6.43
CA TYR A 721 14.52 9.26 5.31
C TYR A 721 14.69 10.15 4.10
N THR A 722 15.90 10.18 3.55
CA THR A 722 16.26 11.03 2.42
C THR A 722 17.50 10.50 1.71
N THR A 723 17.72 10.90 0.46
CA THR A 723 19.02 10.68 -0.18
C THR A 723 19.88 11.91 0.07
N PHE A 724 20.93 11.74 0.88
CA PHE A 724 21.87 12.83 1.12
C PHE A 724 22.77 13.02 -0.10
N THR A 725 22.79 14.23 -0.66
CA THR A 725 23.55 14.55 -1.88
C THR A 725 24.88 15.24 -1.58
N GLU A 726 25.03 15.80 -0.38
CA GLU A 726 26.17 16.59 0.06
C GLU A 726 26.50 16.26 1.53
N PRO A 727 27.69 16.66 2.03
CA PRO A 727 27.99 16.60 3.45
C PRO A 727 27.00 17.41 4.30
N LEU A 728 26.62 16.84 5.44
CA LEU A 728 25.72 17.44 6.41
C LEU A 728 26.50 18.07 7.55
N TYR A 729 26.13 19.29 7.91
CA TYR A 729 26.71 20.03 9.02
C TYR A 729 25.71 20.07 10.17
N PRO A 730 26.02 19.48 11.33
CA PRO A 730 25.23 19.67 12.54
C PRO A 730 25.10 21.15 12.88
N GLY A 731 23.94 21.56 13.37
CA GLY A 731 23.67 22.94 13.69
C GLY A 731 22.62 23.09 14.77
N PHE A 732 22.70 24.22 15.48
CA PHE A 732 21.91 24.48 16.66
C PHE A 732 21.32 25.89 16.63
N TRP A 733 20.07 26.04 17.05
CA TRP A 733 19.46 27.32 17.37
C TRP A 733 19.20 27.39 18.89
N ILE A 734 19.55 28.53 19.50
CA ILE A 734 19.63 28.65 20.97
C ILE A 734 18.60 29.68 21.48
N TYR A 735 17.74 29.29 22.42
CA TYR A 735 16.76 30.17 23.08
C TYR A 735 17.45 31.22 23.98
N PRO A 736 16.84 32.40 24.25
CA PRO A 736 17.41 33.37 25.19
C PRO A 736 17.69 32.73 26.55
N HIS A 737 18.83 33.08 27.15
CA HIS A 737 19.28 32.57 28.46
C HIS A 737 19.45 31.04 28.55
N SER A 738 19.62 30.36 27.41
CA SER A 738 19.91 28.91 27.37
C SER A 738 21.36 28.63 26.97
N SER A 739 21.83 27.44 27.33
CA SER A 739 23.12 26.92 26.91
C SER A 739 23.01 25.46 26.49
N LEU A 740 23.85 25.08 25.52
CA LEU A 740 23.86 23.78 24.89
C LEU A 740 25.31 23.29 24.72
N SER A 741 25.54 22.00 24.94
CA SER A 741 26.82 21.33 24.71
C SER A 741 26.69 20.08 23.85
N THR A 742 27.77 19.73 23.15
CA THR A 742 27.90 18.58 22.24
C THR A 742 29.00 17.62 22.63
#